data_AF-A0A0F0IQE4-F1
#
_entry.id   AF-A0A0F0IQE4-F1
#
_cell.length_a   1.000
_cell.length_b   1.000
_cell.length_c   1.000
_cell.angle_alpha   90.00
_cell.angle_beta   90.00
_cell.angle_gamma   90.00
#
_symmetry.space_group_name_H-M   'P 1'
#
loop_
_entity.id
_entity.type
_entity.pdbx_description
1 polymer ?
#
loop_
_entity_poly.entity_id
_entity_poly.type
_entity_poly.pdbx_seq_one_letter_code
_entity_poly.pdbx_strand_id
1 'polypeptide(L)'
;MIPVAQMPQQVGVWGPQDDWTGIINRRERRKLQNRINQRSYQETSGATIASGSTKHGNDDRPLGEFQCSLGQVHIYSLMRDFETLALESYSKNSPNQDHLLSLPKFNIQRAIIENTIAMGMTMEWMNDDDAVSIFNMQGPGILEALIPASLRPTIVQRRIPHHPWLDFFPFPNLRDNLIAVQDEIDDEELCHDLMAFWDTHNAGTMLLVWGPSWVPGNWEMTPAFVKKSNLLHLILSTKIIFIAETAITMDASTLSSRADAQCHAYSNIVWEVLKDLWHVHDNPKGIVNLGVAENTLMHAELQDFVRRNTSIHQHALTYGDGNCGSKRLRRAVAQFLNERLHPVLSLEAEHIVVTNGVSHAIEHCSWALCNKGDGILLGRPYYKSFIADISLRPEVEVVTVSFGGIDPLGPDCVKSYEEAVLSARQRGVVVKGLILCNPHNPLGRCYPEETIKELMELCQRHRMHFISDEIYALSTWENKEDTWDSPPVLFVSALAVPTDGLIDPELVHVLWGMSKDFGANGLRVGYLISQHNRNLHTALQSVALYSYVSSISDHLAAEILENVDWVDRPGAYAAFFLWVDLGTAYRERHPEASTSRDLNTTISRRLLEEKVFIANGKIYGSEQEGLFRVVFSHPVEYLEEGLKRMMKAIEVQACVQ
;
A
#
# COMPACT_ATOMS: atom_id res chain seq x y z
N MET A 1 10.63 51.64 66.77
CA MET A 1 10.35 50.30 66.21
C MET A 1 9.22 50.47 65.21
N ILE A 2 9.55 50.44 63.92
CA ILE A 2 8.58 50.50 62.83
C ILE A 2 7.93 49.11 62.77
N PRO A 3 6.60 48.99 62.87
CA PRO A 3 5.95 47.70 62.71
C PRO A 3 6.12 47.25 61.26
N VAL A 4 6.80 46.13 61.04
CA VAL A 4 6.90 45.51 59.72
C VAL A 4 5.51 44.91 59.44
N ALA A 5 4.73 45.58 58.60
CA ALA A 5 3.49 45.01 58.09
C ALA A 5 3.86 43.81 57.20
N GLN A 6 3.08 42.74 57.32
CA GLN A 6 3.21 41.57 56.44
C GLN A 6 3.08 42.02 54.99
N MET A 7 4.02 41.62 54.13
CA MET A 7 3.96 41.99 52.72
C MET A 7 2.73 41.31 52.07
N PRO A 8 2.02 41.94 51.12
CA PRO A 8 0.86 41.32 50.45
C PRO A 8 1.16 39.93 49.88
N GLN A 9 2.41 39.68 49.49
CA GLN A 9 2.93 38.41 48.99
C GLN A 9 2.99 37.28 50.04
N GLN A 10 2.91 37.61 51.34
CA GLN A 10 2.95 36.64 52.44
C GLN A 10 1.54 36.24 52.94
N VAL A 11 0.48 36.72 52.29
CA VAL A 11 -0.90 36.34 52.61
C VAL A 11 -1.13 34.87 52.20
N GLY A 12 -1.48 34.02 53.17
CA GLY A 12 -1.72 32.58 52.95
C GLY A 12 -0.51 31.66 53.24
N VAL A 13 0.64 32.21 53.63
CA VAL A 13 1.84 31.44 54.00
C VAL A 13 1.70 30.89 55.44
N TRP A 14 1.77 29.57 55.62
CA TRP A 14 1.60 28.90 56.93
C TRP A 14 2.92 28.52 57.63
N GLY A 15 4.04 28.51 56.90
CA GLY A 15 5.36 28.20 57.46
C GLY A 15 6.51 28.63 56.54
N PRO A 16 7.77 28.60 57.01
CA PRO A 16 8.93 29.10 56.26
C PRO A 16 9.12 28.44 54.89
N GLN A 17 8.69 27.19 54.74
CA GLN A 17 8.73 26.42 53.50
C GLN A 17 7.70 26.84 52.44
N ASP A 18 6.71 27.64 52.82
CA ASP A 18 5.67 28.17 51.92
C ASP A 18 5.94 29.67 51.60
N ASP A 19 6.98 30.28 52.20
CA ASP A 19 7.39 31.65 51.92
C ASP A 19 8.27 31.70 50.68
N TRP A 20 7.74 32.31 49.62
CA TRP A 20 8.43 32.46 48.34
C TRP A 20 9.11 33.83 48.20
N THR A 21 9.08 34.67 49.25
CA THR A 21 9.79 35.95 49.26
C THR A 21 11.30 35.73 49.23
N GLY A 22 11.97 36.29 48.21
CA GLY A 22 13.42 36.15 48.02
C GLY A 22 13.87 34.89 47.26
N ILE A 23 12.96 34.03 46.80
CA ILE A 23 13.28 32.93 45.89
C ILE A 23 13.49 33.49 44.47
N ILE A 24 14.73 33.40 43.98
CA ILE A 24 15.14 33.90 42.66
C ILE A 24 14.82 32.87 41.57
N ASN A 25 14.74 31.58 41.93
CA ASN A 25 14.37 30.52 41.00
C ASN A 25 12.87 30.57 40.70
N ARG A 26 12.54 31.00 39.49
CA ARG A 26 11.16 31.20 39.00
C ARG A 26 10.29 29.96 39.13
N ARG A 27 10.85 28.77 38.86
CA ARG A 27 10.15 27.49 38.92
C ARG A 27 9.79 27.10 40.35
N GLU A 28 10.70 27.29 41.29
CA GLU A 28 10.42 27.04 42.71
C GLU A 28 9.39 28.03 43.28
N ARG A 29 9.46 29.30 42.86
CA ARG A 29 8.50 30.34 43.27
C ARG A 29 7.07 29.96 42.86
N ARG A 30 6.87 29.58 41.60
CA ARG A 30 5.55 29.23 41.04
C ARG A 30 4.97 27.96 41.66
N LYS A 31 5.80 26.95 41.94
CA LYS A 31 5.39 25.73 42.65
C LYS A 31 4.80 26.02 44.04
N LEU A 32 5.39 26.98 44.75
CA LEU A 32 4.88 27.40 46.06
C LEU A 32 3.60 28.24 45.93
N GLN A 33 3.52 29.13 44.93
CA GLN A 33 2.32 29.91 44.62
C GLN A 33 1.11 29.03 44.27
N ASN A 34 1.31 28.04 43.39
CA ASN A 34 0.29 27.07 42.98
C ASN A 34 -0.25 26.28 44.18
N ARG A 35 0.64 25.90 45.10
CA ARG A 35 0.27 25.20 46.34
C ARG A 35 -0.58 26.08 47.27
N ILE A 36 -0.28 27.38 47.38
CA ILE A 36 -1.08 28.33 48.16
C ILE A 36 -2.47 28.51 47.51
N ASN A 37 -2.52 28.72 46.19
CA ASN A 37 -3.76 28.92 45.43
C ASN A 37 -4.68 27.68 45.50
N GLN A 38 -4.13 26.46 45.42
CA GLN A 38 -4.89 25.22 45.60
C GLN A 38 -5.51 25.10 47.00
N ARG A 39 -4.83 25.58 48.05
CA ARG A 39 -5.35 25.56 49.43
C ARG A 39 -6.43 26.62 49.64
N SER A 40 -6.21 27.86 49.16
CA SER A 40 -7.23 28.91 49.24
C SER A 40 -8.53 28.52 48.53
N TYR A 41 -8.44 27.77 47.43
CA TYR A 41 -9.61 27.19 46.74
C TYR A 41 -10.35 26.13 47.56
N GLN A 42 -9.64 25.29 48.32
CA GLN A 42 -10.25 24.31 49.22
C GLN A 42 -10.93 24.96 50.42
N GLU A 43 -10.41 26.08 50.93
CA GLU A 43 -10.98 26.81 52.07
C GLU A 43 -12.20 27.67 51.70
N THR A 44 -12.30 28.18 50.46
CA THR A 44 -13.42 29.03 50.00
C THR A 44 -14.64 28.27 49.47
N SER A 45 -14.62 26.93 49.46
CA SER A 45 -15.78 26.09 49.10
C SER A 45 -16.94 26.12 50.15
N GLY A 46 -16.88 27.04 51.11
CA GLY A 46 -17.89 27.25 52.15
C GLY A 46 -17.95 28.67 52.71
N ALA A 47 -17.99 29.72 51.88
CA ALA A 47 -18.43 31.06 52.32
C ALA A 47 -18.79 31.98 51.14
N THR A 48 -19.86 32.78 51.29
CA THR A 48 -20.45 33.64 50.26
C THR A 48 -19.98 35.11 50.33
N ILE A 49 -19.95 35.78 49.17
CA ILE A 49 -20.02 37.25 48.88
C ILE A 49 -18.73 38.08 49.04
N ALA A 50 -18.29 38.78 47.97
CA ALA A 50 -18.22 40.27 47.89
C ALA A 50 -17.56 40.80 46.59
N SER A 51 -18.17 41.84 46.03
CA SER A 51 -17.75 42.63 44.87
C SER A 51 -16.57 43.57 45.18
N GLY A 52 -15.61 43.71 44.26
CA GLY A 52 -14.56 44.74 44.35
C GLY A 52 -13.87 45.01 43.01
N SER A 53 -13.93 46.27 42.57
CA SER A 53 -13.44 46.85 41.33
C SER A 53 -11.94 47.22 41.34
N THR A 54 -11.28 47.22 40.17
CA THR A 54 -9.97 47.88 39.90
C THR A 54 -10.01 48.44 38.47
N LYS A 55 -10.13 49.76 38.22
CA LYS A 55 -9.16 50.88 38.25
C LYS A 55 -7.93 50.72 37.34
N HIS A 56 -7.94 51.52 36.26
CA HIS A 56 -6.82 51.87 35.38
C HIS A 56 -5.69 52.63 36.09
N GLY A 57 -4.46 52.37 35.67
CA GLY A 57 -3.29 53.22 35.95
C GLY A 57 -2.25 53.09 34.83
N ASN A 58 -2.00 54.18 34.13
CA ASN A 58 -0.88 54.40 33.20
C ASN A 58 0.40 54.63 34.04
N ASP A 59 1.53 54.04 33.66
CA ASP A 59 2.85 54.59 34.00
C ASP A 59 3.95 54.12 33.02
N ASP A 60 4.58 55.11 32.38
CA ASP A 60 5.78 54.99 31.54
C ASP A 60 7.04 54.92 32.42
N ARG A 61 7.92 53.92 32.20
CA ARG A 61 9.36 53.99 32.55
C ARG A 61 10.24 53.28 31.52
N PRO A 62 11.49 53.77 31.25
CA PRO A 62 12.32 53.27 30.16
C PRO A 62 13.34 52.19 30.58
N LEU A 63 13.42 51.17 29.71
CA LEU A 63 14.55 50.30 29.33
C LEU A 63 15.60 49.92 30.39
N GLY A 64 15.36 48.77 31.03
CA GLY A 64 16.38 47.85 31.52
C GLY A 64 16.24 46.51 30.78
N GLU A 65 17.35 45.99 30.27
CA GLU A 65 17.44 44.78 29.45
C GLU A 65 16.93 43.52 30.19
N PHE A 66 15.79 42.98 29.75
CA PHE A 66 15.52 41.55 29.62
C PHE A 66 14.43 41.31 28.55
N GLN A 67 14.64 40.29 27.71
CA GLN A 67 13.98 40.04 26.43
C GLN A 67 12.80 39.05 26.52
N CYS A 68 11.64 39.48 26.01
CA CYS A 68 10.44 38.75 25.52
C CYS A 68 9.57 37.88 26.48
N SER A 69 8.34 38.37 26.76
CA SER A 69 7.11 37.59 26.98
C SER A 69 6.16 37.71 25.75
N LEU A 70 6.34 36.79 24.79
CA LEU A 70 5.44 36.45 23.66
C LEU A 70 5.39 37.33 22.37
N GLY A 71 6.42 38.14 22.08
CA GLY A 71 6.69 38.61 20.70
C GLY A 71 7.51 39.89 20.59
N GLN A 72 8.35 40.01 19.56
CA GLN A 72 9.11 41.24 19.27
C GLN A 72 8.17 42.45 19.02
N VAL A 73 8.61 43.63 19.48
CA VAL A 73 7.91 44.93 19.49
C VAL A 73 7.48 45.45 18.10
N HIS A 74 7.76 44.76 16.99
CA HIS A 74 7.50 45.25 15.62
C HIS A 74 6.75 44.26 14.70
N ILE A 75 6.01 43.29 15.24
CA ILE A 75 5.36 42.25 14.43
C ILE A 75 4.41 42.78 13.34
N TYR A 76 3.62 43.80 13.64
CA TYR A 76 2.69 44.38 12.66
C TYR A 76 3.42 45.05 11.50
N SER A 77 4.64 45.57 11.73
CA SER A 77 5.50 46.09 10.66
C SER A 77 5.97 44.94 9.78
N LEU A 78 6.47 43.86 10.38
CA LEU A 78 6.97 42.70 9.64
C LEU A 78 5.88 41.99 8.83
N MET A 79 4.65 41.94 9.34
CA MET A 79 3.49 41.42 8.59
C MET A 79 3.17 42.29 7.37
N ARG A 80 3.22 43.61 7.52
CA ARG A 80 2.97 44.57 6.43
C ARG A 80 4.10 44.54 5.39
N ASP A 81 5.34 44.38 5.81
CA ASP A 81 6.50 44.21 4.93
C ASP A 81 6.39 42.91 4.13
N PHE A 82 6.00 41.80 4.79
CA PHE A 82 5.74 40.53 4.13
C PHE A 82 4.58 40.62 3.12
N GLU A 83 3.46 41.23 3.50
CA GLU A 83 2.31 41.42 2.60
C GLU A 83 2.71 42.23 1.36
N THR A 84 3.50 43.28 1.54
CA THR A 84 4.03 44.11 0.44
C THR A 84 4.92 43.29 -0.50
N LEU A 85 5.88 42.51 0.04
CA LEU A 85 6.78 41.67 -0.74
C LEU A 85 6.06 40.54 -1.49
N ALA A 86 5.07 39.92 -0.84
CA ALA A 86 4.23 38.88 -1.43
C ALA A 86 3.40 39.44 -2.59
N LEU A 87 2.78 40.61 -2.41
CA LEU A 87 1.98 41.28 -3.42
C LEU A 87 2.82 41.77 -4.60
N GLU A 88 4.03 42.30 -4.34
CA GLU A 88 4.97 42.67 -5.40
C GLU A 88 5.38 41.47 -6.27
N SER A 89 5.71 40.35 -5.63
CA SER A 89 6.13 39.14 -6.35
C SER A 89 4.98 38.53 -7.16
N TYR A 90 3.77 38.55 -6.61
CA TYR A 90 2.56 38.17 -7.33
C TYR A 90 2.33 39.09 -8.54
N SER A 91 2.43 40.41 -8.36
CA SER A 91 2.23 41.40 -9.43
C SER A 91 3.29 41.29 -10.53
N LYS A 92 4.48 40.77 -10.22
CA LYS A 92 5.57 40.48 -11.16
C LYS A 92 5.48 39.07 -11.79
N ASN A 93 4.41 38.30 -11.54
CA ASN A 93 4.25 36.89 -11.96
C ASN A 93 5.42 35.98 -11.52
N SER A 94 6.05 36.27 -10.39
CA SER A 94 7.22 35.55 -9.87
C SER A 94 7.08 35.25 -8.38
N PRO A 95 6.08 34.45 -7.95
CA PRO A 95 5.95 34.07 -6.54
C PRO A 95 7.18 33.27 -6.08
N ASN A 96 7.78 33.66 -4.94
CA ASN A 96 8.96 33.02 -4.37
C ASN A 96 8.55 32.02 -3.26
N GLN A 97 9.15 30.82 -3.26
CA GLN A 97 9.00 29.83 -2.19
C GLN A 97 9.49 30.35 -0.84
N ASP A 98 10.41 31.31 -0.80
CA ASP A 98 10.88 31.95 0.44
C ASP A 98 9.74 32.63 1.21
N HIS A 99 8.64 33.00 0.54
CA HIS A 99 7.47 33.53 1.23
C HIS A 99 6.81 32.50 2.16
N LEU A 100 6.93 31.22 1.82
CA LEU A 100 6.48 30.12 2.67
C LEU A 100 7.38 29.91 3.89
N LEU A 101 8.56 30.54 3.97
CA LEU A 101 9.36 30.49 5.19
C LEU A 101 8.88 31.52 6.22
N SER A 102 8.21 32.59 5.80
CA SER A 102 7.69 33.63 6.71
C SER A 102 6.20 33.44 7.03
N LEU A 103 5.39 33.01 6.05
CA LEU A 103 3.93 32.88 6.17
C LEU A 103 3.45 31.89 7.24
N PRO A 104 3.94 30.63 7.31
CA PRO A 104 3.46 29.66 8.29
C PRO A 104 3.80 30.11 9.70
N LYS A 105 4.89 30.85 9.82
CA LYS A 105 5.32 31.37 11.08
C LYS A 105 4.36 32.47 11.59
N PHE A 106 3.86 33.38 10.72
CA PHE A 106 2.80 34.34 11.08
C PHE A 106 1.47 33.66 11.43
N ASN A 107 1.17 32.51 10.81
CA ASN A 107 -0.07 31.79 11.07
C ASN A 107 -0.17 31.24 12.51
N ILE A 108 0.95 30.82 13.14
CA ILE A 108 0.94 30.35 14.53
C ILE A 108 0.57 31.49 15.47
N GLN A 109 1.21 32.65 15.29
CA GLN A 109 0.94 33.81 16.14
C GLN A 109 -0.49 34.29 15.99
N ARG A 110 -0.99 34.33 14.75
CA ARG A 110 -2.41 34.59 14.48
C ARG A 110 -3.30 33.58 15.22
N ALA A 111 -2.96 32.29 15.16
CA ALA A 111 -3.73 31.22 15.80
C ALA A 111 -3.78 31.32 17.33
N ILE A 112 -2.66 31.68 17.98
CA ILE A 112 -2.61 31.94 19.42
C ILE A 112 -3.56 33.09 19.78
N ILE A 113 -3.44 34.22 19.07
CA ILE A 113 -4.26 35.41 19.32
C ILE A 113 -5.76 35.11 19.09
N GLU A 114 -6.09 34.47 17.97
CA GLU A 114 -7.47 34.12 17.61
C GLU A 114 -8.11 33.20 18.66
N ASN A 115 -7.39 32.17 19.11
CA ASN A 115 -7.91 31.25 20.13
C ASN A 115 -8.05 31.91 21.50
N THR A 116 -7.08 32.73 21.91
CA THR A 116 -7.13 33.51 23.16
C THR A 116 -8.34 34.45 23.19
N ILE A 117 -8.57 35.18 22.10
CA ILE A 117 -9.74 36.07 21.97
C ILE A 117 -11.04 35.25 21.96
N ALA A 118 -11.08 34.11 21.24
CA ALA A 118 -12.26 33.25 21.17
C ALA A 118 -12.70 32.68 22.53
N MET A 119 -11.76 32.54 23.47
CA MET A 119 -12.07 32.12 24.85
C MET A 119 -12.48 33.29 25.76
N GLY A 120 -12.36 34.53 25.30
CA GLY A 120 -12.68 35.74 26.07
C GLY A 120 -11.50 36.30 26.88
N MET A 121 -10.27 35.97 26.52
CA MET A 121 -9.04 36.48 27.14
C MET A 121 -8.37 37.56 26.27
N THR A 122 -7.50 38.36 26.87
CA THR A 122 -6.64 39.32 26.15
C THR A 122 -5.20 38.82 26.12
N MET A 123 -4.42 39.26 25.13
CA MET A 123 -2.98 38.95 25.08
C MET A 123 -2.22 39.60 26.25
N GLU A 124 -2.67 40.76 26.72
CA GLU A 124 -2.10 41.44 27.90
C GLU A 124 -2.23 40.60 29.16
N TRP A 125 -3.38 39.94 29.34
CA TRP A 125 -3.62 39.00 30.42
C TRP A 125 -2.71 37.77 30.37
N MET A 126 -2.37 37.31 29.16
CA MET A 126 -1.50 36.15 28.94
C MET A 126 -0.01 36.47 29.15
N ASN A 127 0.35 37.76 29.24
CA ASN A 127 1.73 38.21 29.41
C ASN A 127 2.14 38.40 30.88
N ASP A 128 1.20 38.30 31.82
CA ASP A 128 1.49 38.33 33.24
C ASP A 128 1.89 36.92 33.71
N ASP A 129 3.14 36.78 34.16
CA ASP A 129 3.73 35.52 34.60
C ASP A 129 2.99 34.84 35.76
N ASP A 130 2.24 35.63 36.54
CA ASP A 130 1.44 35.18 37.68
C ASP A 130 -0.06 35.05 37.32
N ALA A 131 -0.43 35.17 36.04
CA ALA A 131 -1.80 35.03 35.58
C ALA A 131 -2.35 33.62 35.79
N VAL A 132 -3.63 33.56 36.17
CA VAL A 132 -4.41 32.32 36.27
C VAL A 132 -5.47 32.32 35.16
N SER A 133 -5.70 31.14 34.57
CA SER A 133 -6.74 30.96 33.55
C SER A 133 -8.09 31.49 34.04
N ILE A 134 -8.83 32.16 33.15
CA ILE A 134 -10.17 32.66 33.44
C ILE A 134 -11.15 31.54 33.80
N PHE A 135 -10.84 30.29 33.43
CA PHE A 135 -11.64 29.12 33.78
C PHE A 135 -11.53 28.73 35.26
N ASN A 136 -10.58 29.29 36.01
CA ASN A 136 -10.44 29.13 37.46
C ASN A 136 -10.87 30.38 38.26
N MET A 137 -11.31 31.46 37.60
CA MET A 137 -11.72 32.69 38.28
C MET A 137 -13.20 32.70 38.63
N GLN A 138 -13.54 33.23 39.82
CA GLN A 138 -14.93 33.48 40.20
C GLN A 138 -15.40 34.81 39.60
N GLY A 139 -16.04 34.77 38.44
CA GLY A 139 -16.60 35.94 37.74
C GLY A 139 -17.94 35.63 37.07
N PRO A 140 -18.63 36.64 36.47
CA PRO A 140 -19.83 36.40 35.69
C PRO A 140 -19.51 35.40 34.58
N GLY A 141 -20.20 34.25 34.58
CA GLY A 141 -19.85 33.09 33.78
C GLY A 141 -19.66 33.44 32.30
N ILE A 142 -18.53 33.01 31.75
CA ILE A 142 -18.27 33.08 30.32
C ILE A 142 -19.39 32.31 29.62
N LEU A 143 -20.00 32.91 28.58
CA LEU A 143 -20.99 32.22 27.75
C LEU A 143 -20.27 31.13 26.94
N GLU A 144 -20.12 29.94 27.54
CA GLU A 144 -19.43 28.78 26.93
C GLU A 144 -20.02 28.40 25.55
N ALA A 145 -21.29 28.74 25.32
CA ALA A 145 -21.96 28.55 24.03
C ALA A 145 -21.27 29.30 22.88
N LEU A 146 -20.58 30.41 23.16
CA LEU A 146 -19.87 31.23 22.18
C LEU A 146 -18.43 30.76 21.92
N ILE A 147 -17.87 29.90 22.80
CA ILE A 147 -16.54 29.33 22.61
C ILE A 147 -16.62 28.15 21.62
N PRO A 148 -15.73 28.10 20.60
CA PRO A 148 -15.62 26.95 19.70
C PRO A 148 -15.50 25.63 20.47
N ALA A 149 -16.17 24.58 20.01
CA ALA A 149 -16.32 23.33 20.76
C ALA A 149 -14.98 22.70 21.21
N SER A 150 -13.93 22.83 20.40
CA SER A 150 -12.56 22.35 20.65
C SER A 150 -11.80 23.15 21.71
N LEU A 151 -12.18 24.41 21.96
CA LEU A 151 -11.55 25.32 22.92
C LEU A 151 -12.32 25.39 24.24
N ARG A 152 -13.53 24.84 24.32
CA ARG A 152 -14.33 24.83 25.56
C ARG A 152 -13.54 24.20 26.73
N PRO A 153 -13.66 24.75 27.95
CA PRO A 153 -12.85 24.30 29.07
C PRO A 153 -13.23 22.90 29.53
N THR A 154 -12.23 22.05 29.71
CA THR A 154 -12.36 20.71 30.28
C THR A 154 -12.64 20.75 31.79
N ILE A 155 -12.95 19.59 32.37
CA ILE A 155 -13.09 19.45 33.82
C ILE A 155 -11.76 19.74 34.54
N VAL A 156 -10.63 19.35 33.92
CA VAL A 156 -9.29 19.58 34.48
C VAL A 156 -8.97 21.07 34.51
N GLN A 157 -9.17 21.77 33.39
CA GLN A 157 -8.97 23.23 33.29
C GLN A 157 -9.78 24.00 34.35
N ARG A 158 -11.02 23.59 34.65
CA ARG A 158 -11.85 24.25 35.67
C ARG A 158 -11.37 24.00 37.12
N ARG A 159 -10.74 22.86 37.38
CA ARG A 159 -10.42 22.41 38.74
C ARG A 159 -9.00 22.72 39.16
N ILE A 160 -8.05 22.70 38.24
CA ILE A 160 -6.63 22.87 38.53
C ILE A 160 -6.22 24.28 38.09
N PRO A 161 -5.81 25.16 39.02
CA PRO A 161 -5.23 26.45 38.65
C PRO A 161 -4.02 26.24 37.74
N HIS A 162 -3.97 26.97 36.64
CA HIS A 162 -2.92 26.92 35.63
C HIS A 162 -2.84 28.24 34.88
N HIS A 163 -1.75 28.47 34.15
CA HIS A 163 -1.54 29.69 33.38
C HIS A 163 -2.35 29.66 32.06
N PRO A 164 -2.96 30.77 31.62
CA PRO A 164 -3.82 30.84 30.43
C PRO A 164 -3.13 30.47 29.11
N TRP A 165 -1.80 30.54 29.03
CA TRP A 165 -1.04 30.12 27.84
C TRP A 165 -1.26 28.63 27.49
N LEU A 166 -1.66 27.79 28.45
CA LEU A 166 -1.99 26.39 28.20
C LEU A 166 -3.34 26.21 27.47
N ASP A 167 -4.19 27.24 27.44
CA ASP A 167 -5.58 27.12 27.01
C ASP A 167 -5.76 27.23 25.49
N PHE A 168 -4.83 27.87 24.77
CA PHE A 168 -5.02 28.22 23.36
C PHE A 168 -4.99 27.02 22.41
N PHE A 169 -4.51 25.86 22.86
CA PHE A 169 -4.50 24.65 22.05
C PHE A 169 -5.93 24.12 21.84
N PRO A 170 -6.37 23.85 20.59
CA PRO A 170 -7.72 23.30 20.33
C PRO A 170 -7.83 21.80 20.64
N PHE A 171 -6.99 21.28 21.53
CA PHE A 171 -6.81 19.87 21.82
C PHE A 171 -7.11 19.61 23.31
N PRO A 172 -8.34 19.22 23.68
CA PRO A 172 -8.74 19.03 25.08
C PRO A 172 -7.78 18.12 25.87
N ASN A 173 -7.42 16.97 25.29
CA ASN A 173 -6.51 16.02 25.93
C ASN A 173 -5.10 16.59 26.12
N LEU A 174 -4.58 17.35 25.15
CA LEU A 174 -3.26 17.97 25.26
C LEU A 174 -3.23 19.01 26.38
N ARG A 175 -4.28 19.81 26.52
CA ARG A 175 -4.39 20.81 27.60
C ARG A 175 -4.43 20.14 28.97
N ASP A 176 -5.28 19.13 29.14
CA ASP A 176 -5.38 18.37 30.40
C ASP A 176 -4.05 17.76 30.80
N ASN A 177 -3.35 17.21 29.80
CA ASN A 177 -2.04 16.62 29.94
C ASN A 177 -0.97 17.65 30.33
N LEU A 178 -0.91 18.80 29.65
CA LEU A 178 0.01 19.89 29.98
C LEU A 178 -0.24 20.43 31.39
N ILE A 179 -1.50 20.56 31.80
CA ILE A 179 -1.89 20.99 33.15
C ILE A 179 -1.44 19.97 34.20
N ALA A 180 -1.50 18.67 33.89
CA ALA A 180 -1.08 17.61 34.80
C ALA A 180 0.44 17.63 35.08
N VAL A 181 1.25 18.08 34.12
CA VAL A 181 2.71 18.15 34.24
C VAL A 181 3.25 19.59 34.35
N GLN A 182 2.40 20.58 34.62
CA GLN A 182 2.76 22.01 34.59
C GLN A 182 3.90 22.43 35.54
N ASP A 183 4.13 21.68 36.62
CA ASP A 183 5.25 21.94 37.55
C ASP A 183 6.58 21.27 37.09
N GLU A 184 6.48 20.36 36.12
CA GLU A 184 7.59 19.59 35.56
C GLU A 184 8.16 20.21 34.28
N ILE A 185 7.33 20.96 33.53
CA ILE A 185 7.70 21.65 32.29
C ILE A 185 8.48 22.94 32.58
N ASP A 186 9.47 23.24 31.74
CA ASP A 186 10.10 24.56 31.67
C ASP A 186 9.31 25.44 30.69
N ASP A 187 8.47 26.33 31.23
CA ASP A 187 7.61 27.22 30.45
C ASP A 187 8.40 28.19 29.55
N GLU A 188 9.64 28.56 29.93
CA GLU A 188 10.49 29.44 29.12
C GLU A 188 11.06 28.68 27.92
N GLU A 189 11.53 27.44 28.13
CA GLU A 189 12.02 26.57 27.06
C GLU A 189 10.90 26.19 26.08
N LEU A 190 9.71 25.85 26.61
CA LEU A 190 8.56 25.50 25.78
C LEU A 190 7.99 26.71 25.03
N CYS A 191 7.96 27.90 25.65
CA CYS A 191 7.62 29.14 24.96
C CYS A 191 8.65 29.45 23.86
N HIS A 192 9.94 29.24 24.12
CA HIS A 192 10.99 29.38 23.12
C HIS A 192 10.84 28.38 21.97
N ASP A 193 10.45 27.14 22.24
CA ASP A 193 10.20 26.12 21.21
C ASP A 193 8.93 26.42 20.39
N LEU A 194 7.88 26.93 21.04
CA LEU A 194 6.67 27.42 20.36
C LEU A 194 6.95 28.65 19.49
N MET A 195 7.89 29.49 19.92
CA MET A 195 8.28 30.75 19.28
C MET A 195 9.63 30.66 18.54
N ALA A 196 10.16 29.45 18.31
CA ALA A 196 11.47 29.18 17.70
C ALA A 196 11.59 29.73 16.26
N PHE A 197 10.47 30.20 15.71
CA PHE A 197 10.31 31.12 14.57
C PHE A 197 11.54 32.02 14.30
N TRP A 198 12.07 32.69 15.32
CA TRP A 198 13.05 33.78 15.16
C TRP A 198 14.51 33.33 15.27
N ASP A 199 14.76 32.06 15.60
CA ASP A 199 16.11 31.49 15.62
C ASP A 199 16.33 30.60 14.39
N THR A 200 17.14 31.08 13.45
CA THR A 200 17.48 30.36 12.22
C THR A 200 18.29 29.08 12.46
N HIS A 201 18.75 28.82 13.69
CA HIS A 201 19.58 27.65 14.03
C HIS A 201 18.75 26.41 14.44
N ASN A 202 17.42 26.51 14.54
CA ASN A 202 16.58 25.41 15.04
C ASN A 202 15.41 25.02 14.11
N ALA A 203 15.70 24.90 12.81
CA ALA A 203 14.71 24.60 11.77
C ALA A 203 13.99 23.23 11.91
N GLY A 204 14.44 22.34 12.80
CA GLY A 204 13.80 21.03 13.03
C GLY A 204 12.58 21.09 13.95
N THR A 205 12.45 22.10 14.81
CA THR A 205 11.43 22.18 15.87
C THR A 205 10.34 23.17 15.47
N MET A 206 9.23 22.72 14.87
CA MET A 206 8.19 23.62 14.32
C MET A 206 6.76 23.19 14.65
N LEU A 207 5.91 24.20 14.84
CA LEU A 207 4.45 24.13 14.94
C LEU A 207 3.86 24.86 13.72
N LEU A 208 2.84 24.34 13.06
CA LEU A 208 2.22 24.97 11.87
C LEU A 208 0.71 25.02 12.01
N VAL A 209 0.09 26.09 11.47
CA VAL A 209 -1.37 26.25 11.41
C VAL A 209 -1.81 26.66 10.00
N TRP A 210 -2.63 25.82 9.36
CA TRP A 210 -2.98 25.96 7.93
C TRP A 210 -4.34 26.61 7.66
N GLY A 211 -5.22 26.66 8.66
CA GLY A 211 -6.59 27.14 8.52
C GLY A 211 -7.13 27.72 9.82
N PRO A 212 -8.45 27.75 10.04
CA PRO A 212 -9.04 28.21 11.31
C PRO A 212 -8.41 27.54 12.52
N SER A 213 -7.90 28.35 13.46
CA SER A 213 -7.06 27.92 14.58
C SER A 213 -7.79 27.10 15.65
N TRP A 214 -9.11 27.17 15.70
CA TRP A 214 -9.92 26.34 16.58
C TRP A 214 -10.28 24.98 15.96
N VAL A 215 -9.81 24.64 14.75
CA VAL A 215 -10.02 23.32 14.16
C VAL A 215 -8.77 22.45 14.39
N PRO A 216 -8.86 21.35 15.16
CA PRO A 216 -7.71 20.51 15.52
C PRO A 216 -6.89 20.00 14.32
N GLY A 217 -7.57 19.63 13.23
CA GLY A 217 -6.93 19.10 12.02
C GLY A 217 -6.11 20.11 11.21
N ASN A 218 -6.14 21.39 11.59
CA ASN A 218 -5.35 22.44 10.93
C ASN A 218 -4.00 22.70 11.60
N TRP A 219 -3.69 22.02 12.70
CA TRP A 219 -2.42 22.16 13.42
C TRP A 219 -1.52 20.96 13.13
N GLU A 220 -0.24 21.25 12.85
CA GLU A 220 0.79 20.24 12.60
C GLU A 220 2.05 20.52 13.44
N MET A 221 2.74 19.47 13.87
CA MET A 221 3.93 19.55 14.74
C MET A 221 5.05 18.64 14.22
N THR A 222 6.30 19.11 14.20
CA THR A 222 7.44 18.23 13.86
C THR A 222 7.73 17.18 14.95
N PRO A 223 8.18 15.97 14.62
CA PRO A 223 8.64 14.98 15.58
C PRO A 223 9.76 15.51 16.45
N ALA A 224 10.64 16.35 15.91
CA ALA A 224 11.67 17.02 16.70
C ALA A 224 11.04 17.98 17.73
N PHE A 225 9.98 18.73 17.37
CA PHE A 225 9.21 19.50 18.34
C PHE A 225 8.60 18.62 19.43
N VAL A 226 7.95 17.51 19.06
CA VAL A 226 7.31 16.60 20.03
C VAL A 226 8.32 15.87 20.93
N LYS A 227 9.51 15.57 20.39
CA LYS A 227 10.60 14.89 21.11
C LYS A 227 11.35 15.84 22.05
N LYS A 228 11.57 17.09 21.63
CA LYS A 228 12.27 18.11 22.42
C LYS A 228 11.42 18.61 23.59
N SER A 229 10.14 18.89 23.34
CA SER A 229 9.21 19.40 24.36
C SER A 229 8.75 18.35 25.40
N ASN A 230 9.31 17.12 25.38
CA ASN A 230 8.85 15.97 26.18
C ASN A 230 7.34 15.64 26.03
N LEU A 231 6.68 16.16 24.99
CA LEU A 231 5.25 15.95 24.71
C LEU A 231 4.94 14.56 24.12
N LEU A 232 5.97 13.76 23.84
CA LEU A 232 5.85 12.45 23.18
C LEU A 232 4.90 11.48 23.90
N HIS A 233 4.91 11.47 25.24
CA HIS A 233 4.00 10.63 26.03
C HIS A 233 2.58 11.22 26.16
N LEU A 234 2.43 12.52 25.94
CA LEU A 234 1.18 13.28 26.14
C LEU A 234 0.33 13.33 24.84
N ILE A 235 0.93 13.11 23.67
CA ILE A 235 0.27 13.23 22.35
C ILE A 235 -0.24 11.89 21.80
N LEU A 236 0.20 10.73 22.32
CA LEU A 236 -0.20 9.40 21.83
C LEU A 236 -1.72 9.10 21.92
N SER A 237 -2.50 9.93 22.63
CA SER A 237 -3.97 9.84 22.73
C SER A 237 -4.73 10.86 21.89
N THR A 238 -4.05 11.74 21.14
CA THR A 238 -4.68 12.84 20.40
C THR A 238 -4.28 12.77 18.92
N LYS A 239 -5.25 12.81 18.00
CA LYS A 239 -5.01 12.86 16.55
C LYS A 239 -4.41 14.24 16.17
N ILE A 240 -3.11 14.42 16.41
CA ILE A 240 -2.33 15.55 15.89
C ILE A 240 -1.52 15.03 14.69
N ILE A 241 -1.49 15.81 13.61
CA ILE A 241 -0.75 15.46 12.39
C ILE A 241 0.74 15.76 12.65
N PHE A 242 1.57 14.73 12.57
CA PHE A 242 3.02 14.85 12.73
C PHE A 242 3.64 15.28 11.39
N ILE A 243 4.45 16.34 11.40
CA ILE A 243 5.37 16.69 10.31
C ILE A 243 6.54 15.73 10.40
N ALA A 244 6.36 14.44 10.13
CA ALA A 244 7.48 13.54 9.90
C ALA A 244 8.52 14.30 9.05
N GLU A 245 9.79 14.34 9.45
CA GLU A 245 10.89 14.94 8.67
C GLU A 245 10.93 14.29 7.28
N THR A 246 10.04 14.75 6.41
CA THR A 246 9.74 14.31 5.05
C THR A 246 9.31 15.52 4.21
N ALA A 247 9.81 16.69 4.60
CA ALA A 247 9.76 17.93 3.83
C ALA A 247 10.91 18.81 4.35
N ILE A 248 12.18 18.43 4.18
CA ILE A 248 13.01 18.74 3.02
C ILE A 248 14.08 17.63 2.93
N THR A 249 13.70 16.53 2.28
CA THR A 249 14.49 15.50 1.57
C THR A 249 13.64 14.22 1.39
N MET A 250 12.33 14.35 1.16
CA MET A 250 11.81 13.55 0.07
C MET A 250 12.06 14.43 -1.14
N ASP A 251 13.02 14.03 -1.99
CA ASP A 251 12.90 14.38 -3.40
C ASP A 251 11.42 14.15 -3.71
N ALA A 252 10.65 15.22 -3.96
CA ALA A 252 9.29 15.05 -4.42
C ALA A 252 9.44 14.17 -5.65
N SER A 253 9.04 12.90 -5.53
CA SER A 253 9.38 11.91 -6.54
C SER A 253 8.95 12.50 -7.86
N THR A 254 9.91 12.67 -8.77
CA THR A 254 9.60 13.20 -10.10
C THR A 254 8.72 12.23 -10.89
N LEU A 255 8.48 11.05 -10.31
CA LEU A 255 7.61 10.00 -10.81
C LEU A 255 6.18 10.18 -10.29
N SER A 256 5.21 9.68 -11.05
CA SER A 256 3.84 9.54 -10.57
C SER A 256 3.78 8.67 -9.30
N SER A 257 2.81 8.91 -8.40
CA SER A 257 2.61 8.13 -7.18
C SER A 257 2.56 6.61 -7.41
N ARG A 258 1.95 6.16 -8.52
CA ARG A 258 1.93 4.73 -8.93
C ARG A 258 3.33 4.17 -9.19
N ALA A 259 4.21 4.95 -9.81
CA ALA A 259 5.58 4.53 -10.12
C ALA A 259 6.46 4.61 -8.87
N ASP A 260 6.27 5.65 -8.06
CA ASP A 260 6.97 5.81 -6.78
C ASP A 260 6.68 4.65 -5.82
N ALA A 261 5.42 4.22 -5.72
CA ALA A 261 5.04 3.04 -4.95
C ALA A 261 5.77 1.75 -5.40
N GLN A 262 6.16 1.64 -6.67
CA GLN A 262 6.90 0.49 -7.18
C GLN A 262 8.41 0.57 -6.89
N CYS A 263 8.99 1.76 -6.72
CA CYS A 263 10.42 1.92 -6.43
C CYS A 263 10.87 1.17 -5.17
N HIS A 264 9.98 1.05 -4.18
CA HIS A 264 10.26 0.36 -2.91
C HIS A 264 9.64 -1.04 -2.82
N ALA A 265 8.65 -1.35 -3.67
CA ALA A 265 7.96 -2.65 -3.67
C ALA A 265 8.54 -3.67 -4.65
N TYR A 266 9.24 -3.21 -5.71
CA TYR A 266 9.76 -4.10 -6.74
C TYR A 266 10.98 -4.87 -6.27
N SER A 267 10.79 -6.15 -5.95
CA SER A 267 11.86 -7.13 -5.81
C SER A 267 11.49 -8.39 -6.60
N ASN A 268 12.42 -8.86 -7.43
CA ASN A 268 12.22 -10.07 -8.22
C ASN A 268 13.45 -10.97 -8.15
N ILE A 269 13.43 -11.88 -7.19
CA ILE A 269 14.50 -12.88 -6.96
C ILE A 269 14.84 -13.69 -8.21
N VAL A 270 13.88 -13.87 -9.13
CA VAL A 270 14.12 -14.58 -10.39
C VAL A 270 15.22 -13.89 -11.21
N TRP A 271 15.25 -12.55 -11.27
CA TRP A 271 16.28 -11.84 -12.01
C TRP A 271 17.67 -12.00 -11.39
N GLU A 272 17.76 -12.16 -10.07
CA GLU A 272 19.03 -12.47 -9.41
C GLU A 272 19.47 -13.91 -9.67
N VAL A 273 18.53 -14.87 -9.64
CA VAL A 273 18.80 -16.27 -9.98
C VAL A 273 19.31 -16.41 -11.42
N LEU A 274 18.69 -15.70 -12.37
CA LEU A 274 19.05 -15.76 -13.79
C LEU A 274 20.49 -15.25 -14.08
N LYS A 275 21.11 -14.49 -13.18
CA LYS A 275 22.50 -14.01 -13.33
C LYS A 275 23.56 -15.07 -13.01
N ASP A 276 23.21 -16.12 -12.28
CA ASP A 276 24.14 -17.15 -11.80
C ASP A 276 23.56 -18.55 -12.08
N LEU A 277 23.06 -18.80 -13.30
CA LEU A 277 22.48 -20.10 -13.63
C LEU A 277 23.53 -21.20 -13.68
N TRP A 278 23.13 -22.38 -13.21
CA TRP A 278 23.93 -23.60 -13.29
C TRP A 278 24.10 -24.06 -14.74
N HIS A 279 25.31 -24.49 -15.08
CA HIS A 279 25.62 -25.21 -16.31
C HIS A 279 26.67 -26.27 -16.01
N VAL A 280 26.52 -27.47 -16.58
CA VAL A 280 27.38 -28.64 -16.28
C VAL A 280 28.88 -28.37 -16.51
N HIS A 281 29.21 -27.54 -17.50
CA HIS A 281 30.60 -27.22 -17.85
C HIS A 281 31.00 -25.78 -17.50
N ASP A 282 30.14 -24.81 -17.80
CA ASP A 282 30.52 -23.38 -17.73
C ASP A 282 30.31 -22.78 -16.34
N ASN A 283 29.31 -23.25 -15.59
CA ASN A 283 29.03 -22.77 -14.25
C ASN A 283 28.49 -23.90 -13.33
N PRO A 284 29.32 -24.89 -12.98
CA PRO A 284 28.86 -26.05 -12.20
C PRO A 284 28.46 -25.69 -10.77
N LYS A 285 28.81 -24.49 -10.29
CA LYS A 285 28.46 -23.96 -8.96
C LYS A 285 27.29 -22.97 -8.98
N GLY A 286 26.75 -22.67 -10.17
CA GLY A 286 25.59 -21.80 -10.31
C GLY A 286 24.32 -22.41 -9.71
N ILE A 287 23.26 -21.62 -9.69
CA ILE A 287 21.93 -21.95 -9.18
C ILE A 287 21.16 -22.77 -10.22
N VAL A 288 20.67 -23.94 -9.81
CA VAL A 288 19.70 -24.71 -10.61
C VAL A 288 18.32 -24.06 -10.43
N ASN A 289 17.74 -23.54 -11.51
CA ASN A 289 16.45 -22.86 -11.49
C ASN A 289 15.34 -23.82 -11.92
N LEU A 290 14.60 -24.33 -10.95
CA LEU A 290 13.38 -25.14 -11.15
C LEU A 290 12.12 -24.34 -10.72
N GLY A 291 12.24 -23.02 -10.58
CA GLY A 291 11.15 -22.15 -10.10
C GLY A 291 10.41 -21.42 -11.21
N VAL A 292 11.03 -21.24 -12.38
CA VAL A 292 10.47 -20.52 -13.53
C VAL A 292 9.82 -21.51 -14.50
N ALA A 293 8.52 -21.36 -14.76
CA ALA A 293 7.78 -22.23 -15.68
C ALA A 293 8.15 -21.89 -17.14
N GLU A 294 9.21 -22.49 -17.66
CA GLU A 294 9.74 -22.32 -19.01
C GLU A 294 10.05 -23.68 -19.64
N ASN A 295 9.80 -23.82 -20.94
CA ASN A 295 9.96 -25.09 -21.65
C ASN A 295 11.31 -25.23 -22.34
N THR A 296 12.33 -25.58 -21.58
CA THR A 296 13.65 -25.72 -22.19
C THR A 296 13.78 -26.95 -23.12
N LEU A 297 12.85 -27.91 -23.01
CA LEU A 297 12.89 -29.16 -23.78
C LEU A 297 12.60 -29.00 -25.27
N MET A 298 11.93 -27.91 -25.67
CA MET A 298 11.55 -27.67 -27.08
C MET A 298 12.43 -26.63 -27.77
N HIS A 299 13.38 -26.02 -27.06
CA HIS A 299 14.13 -24.88 -27.59
C HIS A 299 15.00 -25.27 -28.80
N ALA A 300 15.57 -26.48 -28.82
CA ALA A 300 16.37 -26.95 -29.94
C ALA A 300 15.50 -27.14 -31.20
N GLU A 301 14.33 -27.74 -31.06
CA GLU A 301 13.35 -27.99 -32.12
C GLU A 301 12.79 -26.68 -32.66
N LEU A 302 12.45 -25.74 -31.78
CA LEU A 302 11.96 -24.42 -32.15
C LEU A 302 13.06 -23.61 -32.86
N GLN A 303 14.30 -23.64 -32.37
CA GLN A 303 15.43 -23.00 -33.03
C GLN A 303 15.65 -23.56 -34.44
N ASP A 304 15.62 -24.89 -34.59
CA ASP A 304 15.74 -25.56 -35.88
C ASP A 304 14.58 -25.21 -36.81
N PHE A 305 13.35 -25.12 -36.29
CA PHE A 305 12.18 -24.70 -37.04
C PHE A 305 12.34 -23.27 -37.58
N VAL A 306 12.67 -22.31 -36.72
CA VAL A 306 12.88 -20.90 -37.08
C VAL A 306 13.96 -20.80 -38.16
N ARG A 307 15.10 -21.46 -37.95
CA ARG A 307 16.22 -21.44 -38.91
C ARG A 307 15.82 -21.94 -40.30
N ARG A 308 14.92 -22.92 -40.41
CA ARG A 308 14.54 -23.56 -41.68
C ARG A 308 13.36 -22.90 -42.37
N ASN A 309 12.41 -22.36 -41.61
CA ASN A 309 11.12 -21.93 -42.14
C ASN A 309 11.00 -20.40 -42.26
N THR A 310 11.75 -19.63 -41.47
CA THR A 310 11.51 -18.18 -41.40
C THR A 310 11.92 -17.45 -42.67
N SER A 311 10.93 -16.85 -43.34
CA SER A 311 11.16 -15.87 -44.42
C SER A 311 10.46 -14.55 -44.13
N ILE A 312 11.23 -13.50 -43.84
CA ILE A 312 10.65 -12.18 -43.52
C ILE A 312 10.23 -11.48 -44.82
N HIS A 313 8.93 -11.44 -45.09
CA HIS A 313 8.37 -10.70 -46.23
C HIS A 313 8.35 -9.19 -45.97
N GLN A 314 8.37 -8.39 -47.05
CA GLN A 314 8.31 -6.93 -46.97
C GLN A 314 7.10 -6.41 -46.17
N HIS A 315 5.95 -7.08 -46.23
CA HIS A 315 4.76 -6.74 -45.45
C HIS A 315 5.02 -6.73 -43.94
N ALA A 316 5.85 -7.66 -43.44
CA ALA A 316 6.23 -7.75 -42.04
C ALA A 316 7.15 -6.61 -41.58
N LEU A 317 7.65 -5.77 -42.49
CA LEU A 317 8.43 -4.57 -42.17
C LEU A 317 7.57 -3.29 -42.10
N THR A 318 6.25 -3.44 -42.16
CA THR A 318 5.26 -2.35 -42.09
C THR A 318 4.37 -2.49 -40.85
N TYR A 319 3.36 -1.64 -40.70
CA TYR A 319 2.28 -1.82 -39.71
C TYR A 319 1.39 -3.05 -39.96
N GLY A 320 1.66 -3.84 -41.00
CA GLY A 320 0.96 -5.07 -41.29
C GLY A 320 -0.53 -4.83 -41.55
N ASP A 321 -1.38 -5.61 -40.88
CA ASP A 321 -2.84 -5.48 -40.98
C ASP A 321 -3.45 -4.72 -39.80
N GLY A 322 -2.64 -3.96 -39.06
CA GLY A 322 -3.07 -3.14 -37.94
C GLY A 322 -2.71 -3.71 -36.57
N ASN A 323 -3.42 -3.21 -35.55
CA ASN A 323 -3.06 -3.31 -34.14
C ASN A 323 -3.51 -4.58 -33.41
N CYS A 324 -4.38 -5.38 -34.01
CA CYS A 324 -4.93 -6.59 -33.37
C CYS A 324 -4.34 -7.88 -33.95
N GLY A 325 -3.18 -7.80 -34.60
CA GLY A 325 -2.50 -8.92 -35.27
C GLY A 325 -2.91 -9.09 -36.72
N SER A 326 -2.03 -9.74 -37.49
CA SER A 326 -2.22 -9.95 -38.92
C SER A 326 -3.45 -10.81 -39.21
N LYS A 327 -4.06 -10.63 -40.39
CA LYS A 327 -5.17 -11.47 -40.85
C LYS A 327 -4.74 -12.92 -40.98
N ARG A 328 -3.47 -13.17 -41.34
CA ARG A 328 -2.90 -14.53 -41.44
C ARG A 328 -2.85 -15.17 -40.05
N LEU A 329 -2.22 -14.51 -39.08
CA LEU A 329 -2.09 -15.05 -37.73
C LEU A 329 -3.45 -15.30 -37.08
N ARG A 330 -4.38 -14.34 -37.15
CA ARG A 330 -5.73 -14.50 -36.58
C ARG A 330 -6.51 -15.68 -37.18
N ARG A 331 -6.34 -15.96 -38.49
CA ARG A 331 -6.93 -17.16 -39.12
C ARG A 331 -6.22 -18.44 -38.69
N ALA A 332 -4.89 -18.44 -38.66
CA ALA A 332 -4.10 -19.59 -38.27
C ALA A 332 -4.43 -20.03 -36.84
N VAL A 333 -4.49 -19.09 -35.89
CA VAL A 333 -4.86 -19.42 -34.50
C VAL A 333 -6.33 -19.84 -34.36
N ALA A 334 -7.26 -19.23 -35.11
CA ALA A 334 -8.66 -19.66 -35.09
C ALA A 334 -8.81 -21.11 -35.59
N GLN A 335 -8.18 -21.46 -36.73
CA GLN A 335 -8.18 -22.81 -37.27
C GLN A 335 -7.54 -23.81 -36.30
N PHE A 336 -6.35 -23.47 -35.81
CA PHE A 336 -5.61 -24.31 -34.88
C PHE A 336 -6.40 -24.57 -33.59
N LEU A 337 -6.97 -23.54 -32.95
CA LEU A 337 -7.71 -23.73 -31.70
C LEU A 337 -9.09 -24.37 -31.91
N ASN A 338 -9.70 -24.26 -33.09
CA ASN A 338 -10.91 -25.05 -33.40
C ASN A 338 -10.64 -26.56 -33.33
N GLU A 339 -9.47 -26.99 -33.79
CA GLU A 339 -9.08 -28.40 -33.75
C GLU A 339 -8.66 -28.87 -32.36
N ARG A 340 -8.09 -27.99 -31.53
CA ARG A 340 -7.54 -28.37 -30.21
C ARG A 340 -8.50 -28.18 -29.05
N LEU A 341 -9.30 -27.12 -29.08
CA LEU A 341 -10.18 -26.73 -27.97
C LEU A 341 -11.62 -27.18 -28.17
N HIS A 342 -11.98 -27.61 -29.39
CA HIS A 342 -13.33 -28.07 -29.75
C HIS A 342 -14.45 -27.12 -29.28
N PRO A 343 -14.39 -25.83 -29.65
CA PRO A 343 -15.35 -24.85 -29.19
C PRO A 343 -16.76 -25.14 -29.74
N VAL A 344 -17.80 -24.82 -28.96
CA VAL A 344 -19.21 -25.03 -29.36
C VAL A 344 -19.55 -24.24 -30.63
N LEU A 345 -19.10 -22.99 -30.68
CA LEU A 345 -19.12 -22.17 -31.88
C LEU A 345 -17.70 -22.11 -32.46
N SER A 346 -17.53 -22.42 -33.74
CA SER A 346 -16.22 -22.33 -34.38
C SER A 346 -15.65 -20.90 -34.30
N LEU A 347 -14.37 -20.80 -33.97
CA LEU A 347 -13.62 -19.56 -33.94
C LEU A 347 -13.40 -19.01 -35.37
N GLU A 348 -13.57 -17.70 -35.49
CA GLU A 348 -13.28 -16.90 -36.67
C GLU A 348 -12.20 -15.87 -36.31
N ALA A 349 -11.53 -15.30 -37.31
CA ALA A 349 -10.45 -14.34 -37.10
C ALA A 349 -10.92 -13.07 -36.37
N GLU A 350 -12.20 -12.74 -36.49
CA GLU A 350 -12.88 -11.60 -35.89
C GLU A 350 -13.11 -11.77 -34.38
N HIS A 351 -13.06 -13.02 -33.86
CA HIS A 351 -13.18 -13.30 -32.43
C HIS A 351 -11.89 -13.04 -31.65
N ILE A 352 -10.79 -12.71 -32.33
CA ILE A 352 -9.44 -12.79 -31.79
C ILE A 352 -8.72 -11.45 -31.86
N VAL A 353 -8.19 -11.02 -30.72
CA VAL A 353 -7.25 -9.91 -30.61
C VAL A 353 -5.90 -10.46 -30.20
N VAL A 354 -4.88 -10.24 -31.05
CA VAL A 354 -3.50 -10.62 -30.73
C VAL A 354 -2.88 -9.57 -29.82
N THR A 355 -2.18 -10.01 -28.77
CA THR A 355 -1.49 -9.18 -27.78
C THR A 355 -0.03 -9.61 -27.62
N ASN A 356 0.82 -8.75 -27.06
CA ASN A 356 2.22 -9.06 -26.74
C ASN A 356 2.40 -9.97 -25.51
N GLY A 357 1.66 -11.08 -25.51
CA GLY A 357 1.58 -12.12 -24.49
C GLY A 357 0.31 -12.04 -23.64
N VAL A 358 0.00 -13.14 -22.95
CA VAL A 358 -1.22 -13.28 -22.14
C VAL A 358 -1.31 -12.27 -21.00
N SER A 359 -0.19 -11.84 -20.41
CA SER A 359 -0.19 -10.75 -19.41
C SER A 359 -0.91 -9.48 -19.90
N HIS A 360 -0.72 -9.08 -21.17
CA HIS A 360 -1.47 -7.95 -21.73
C HIS A 360 -2.89 -8.32 -22.13
N ALA A 361 -3.18 -9.59 -22.42
CA ALA A 361 -4.56 -10.03 -22.63
C ALA A 361 -5.38 -9.92 -21.32
N ILE A 362 -4.78 -10.28 -20.18
CA ILE A 362 -5.36 -10.10 -18.84
C ILE A 362 -5.57 -8.61 -18.54
N GLU A 363 -4.55 -7.79 -18.77
CA GLU A 363 -4.63 -6.34 -18.55
C GLU A 363 -5.67 -5.69 -19.47
N HIS A 364 -5.80 -6.11 -20.73
CA HIS A 364 -6.86 -5.68 -21.64
C HIS A 364 -8.25 -6.04 -21.12
N CYS A 365 -8.46 -7.26 -20.62
CA CYS A 365 -9.72 -7.64 -19.96
C CYS A 365 -9.99 -6.73 -18.75
N SER A 366 -8.98 -6.51 -17.91
CA SER A 366 -9.15 -5.64 -16.74
C SER A 366 -9.49 -4.20 -17.13
N TRP A 367 -8.75 -3.61 -18.06
CA TRP A 367 -8.95 -2.23 -18.53
C TRP A 367 -10.31 -2.04 -19.23
N ALA A 368 -10.75 -2.99 -20.04
CA ALA A 368 -11.97 -2.83 -20.84
C ALA A 368 -13.26 -3.19 -20.09
N LEU A 369 -13.20 -4.11 -19.12
CA LEU A 369 -14.38 -4.66 -18.45
C LEU A 369 -14.65 -4.01 -17.07
N CYS A 370 -13.67 -3.28 -16.54
CA CYS A 370 -13.72 -2.69 -15.20
C CYS A 370 -13.42 -1.19 -15.24
N ASN A 371 -14.00 -0.45 -14.30
CA ASN A 371 -13.52 0.89 -13.95
C ASN A 371 -12.47 0.82 -12.84
N LYS A 372 -11.78 1.92 -12.61
CA LYS A 372 -10.93 2.09 -11.42
C LYS A 372 -11.73 1.80 -10.14
N GLY A 373 -11.21 0.91 -9.29
CA GLY A 373 -11.83 0.49 -8.04
C GLY A 373 -12.89 -0.61 -8.16
N ASP A 374 -13.28 -1.02 -9.38
CA ASP A 374 -14.04 -2.27 -9.56
C ASP A 374 -13.15 -3.48 -9.22
N GLY A 375 -13.75 -4.65 -9.02
CA GLY A 375 -13.06 -5.86 -8.58
C GLY A 375 -13.07 -7.02 -9.59
N ILE A 376 -12.00 -7.81 -9.61
CA ILE A 376 -11.96 -9.14 -10.26
C ILE A 376 -11.64 -10.21 -9.21
N LEU A 377 -12.43 -11.28 -9.17
CA LEU A 377 -12.20 -12.43 -8.29
C LEU A 377 -11.01 -13.26 -8.77
N LEU A 378 -10.18 -13.68 -7.82
CA LEU A 378 -9.03 -14.55 -8.07
C LEU A 378 -8.86 -15.58 -6.95
N GLY A 379 -9.11 -16.86 -7.23
CA GLY A 379 -8.97 -17.95 -6.25
C GLY A 379 -7.53 -18.24 -5.86
N ARG A 380 -7.29 -18.57 -4.59
CA ARG A 380 -5.99 -19.02 -4.08
C ARG A 380 -5.80 -20.55 -4.19
N PRO A 381 -4.57 -21.05 -4.39
CA PRO A 381 -3.40 -20.28 -4.85
C PRO A 381 -3.60 -19.81 -6.30
N TYR A 382 -2.84 -18.82 -6.75
CA TYR A 382 -2.94 -18.25 -8.10
C TYR A 382 -1.56 -17.96 -8.68
N TYR A 383 -1.49 -17.76 -10.00
CA TYR A 383 -0.29 -17.20 -10.63
C TYR A 383 0.01 -15.79 -10.11
N LYS A 384 1.19 -15.60 -9.49
CA LYS A 384 1.59 -14.35 -8.82
C LYS A 384 1.33 -13.09 -9.64
N SER A 385 1.65 -13.11 -10.93
CA SER A 385 1.56 -11.89 -11.75
C SER A 385 0.14 -11.49 -12.09
N PHE A 386 -0.89 -12.33 -11.88
CA PHE A 386 -2.29 -11.89 -12.03
C PHE A 386 -2.58 -10.63 -11.21
N ILE A 387 -2.01 -10.52 -10.00
CA ILE A 387 -2.18 -9.32 -9.18
C ILE A 387 -1.74 -8.07 -9.96
N ALA A 388 -0.55 -8.13 -10.55
CA ALA A 388 0.03 -7.00 -11.27
C ALA A 388 -0.67 -6.73 -12.61
N ASP A 389 -0.94 -7.80 -13.38
CA ASP A 389 -1.56 -7.75 -14.70
C ASP A 389 -2.99 -7.18 -14.62
N ILE A 390 -3.72 -7.44 -13.52
CA ILE A 390 -5.05 -6.89 -13.26
C ILE A 390 -4.98 -5.46 -12.68
N SER A 391 -4.10 -5.20 -11.71
CA SER A 391 -4.25 -3.98 -10.88
C SER A 391 -3.35 -2.80 -11.28
N LEU A 392 -2.13 -3.02 -11.79
CA LEU A 392 -1.10 -1.96 -11.79
C LEU A 392 -1.46 -0.75 -12.66
N ARG A 393 -1.97 -0.97 -13.87
CA ARG A 393 -2.40 0.09 -14.79
C ARG A 393 -3.92 0.33 -14.77
N PRO A 394 -4.76 -0.73 -14.73
CA PRO A 394 -6.21 -0.54 -14.68
C PRO A 394 -6.74 0.00 -13.35
N GLU A 395 -5.96 -0.10 -12.26
CA GLU A 395 -6.37 0.26 -10.89
C GLU A 395 -7.62 -0.51 -10.42
N VAL A 396 -7.73 -1.77 -10.86
CA VAL A 396 -8.77 -2.73 -10.48
C VAL A 396 -8.34 -3.48 -9.22
N GLU A 397 -9.27 -3.67 -8.29
CA GLU A 397 -9.05 -4.45 -7.08
C GLU A 397 -9.01 -5.95 -7.40
N VAL A 398 -7.94 -6.63 -6.98
CA VAL A 398 -7.93 -8.10 -7.01
C VAL A 398 -8.58 -8.65 -5.75
N VAL A 399 -9.80 -9.15 -5.89
CA VAL A 399 -10.58 -9.73 -4.79
C VAL A 399 -10.18 -11.20 -4.65
N THR A 400 -9.16 -11.45 -3.83
CA THR A 400 -8.67 -12.82 -3.64
C THR A 400 -9.67 -13.68 -2.87
N VAL A 401 -9.89 -14.92 -3.31
CA VAL A 401 -10.81 -15.87 -2.66
C VAL A 401 -10.02 -16.92 -1.88
N SER A 402 -10.42 -17.10 -0.63
CA SER A 402 -9.89 -18.09 0.30
C SER A 402 -10.80 -19.32 0.32
N PHE A 403 -10.21 -20.51 0.44
CA PHE A 403 -10.96 -21.77 0.39
C PHE A 403 -10.93 -22.53 1.72
N GLY A 404 -10.06 -22.16 2.66
CA GLY A 404 -10.13 -22.66 4.04
C GLY A 404 -9.96 -24.17 4.17
N GLY A 405 -9.28 -24.81 3.21
CA GLY A 405 -8.96 -26.24 3.18
C GLY A 405 -9.82 -27.10 2.27
N ILE A 406 -10.85 -26.56 1.59
CA ILE A 406 -11.54 -27.29 0.51
C ILE A 406 -10.71 -27.25 -0.78
N ASP A 407 -10.98 -28.15 -1.72
CA ASP A 407 -10.30 -28.16 -3.02
C ASP A 407 -10.66 -26.90 -3.82
N PRO A 408 -9.71 -26.00 -4.15
CA PRO A 408 -9.98 -24.78 -4.91
C PRO A 408 -10.48 -25.01 -6.34
N LEU A 409 -10.36 -26.24 -6.87
CA LEU A 409 -10.81 -26.62 -8.22
C LEU A 409 -12.12 -27.43 -8.19
N GLY A 410 -12.53 -27.92 -7.02
CA GLY A 410 -13.76 -28.70 -6.87
C GLY A 410 -15.02 -27.82 -6.89
N PRO A 411 -16.21 -28.41 -7.07
CA PRO A 411 -17.47 -27.67 -7.13
C PRO A 411 -17.77 -26.88 -5.85
N ASP A 412 -17.34 -27.37 -4.68
CA ASP A 412 -17.52 -26.68 -3.40
C ASP A 412 -16.87 -25.28 -3.35
N CYS A 413 -15.92 -24.98 -4.24
CA CYS A 413 -15.23 -23.69 -4.30
C CYS A 413 -16.16 -22.54 -4.71
N VAL A 414 -17.24 -22.83 -5.44
CA VAL A 414 -18.20 -21.84 -5.97
C VAL A 414 -18.82 -21.02 -4.84
N LYS A 415 -19.10 -21.64 -3.70
CA LYS A 415 -19.64 -20.96 -2.52
C LYS A 415 -18.68 -19.91 -1.98
N SER A 416 -17.38 -20.21 -1.91
CA SER A 416 -16.36 -19.27 -1.46
C SER A 416 -16.24 -18.06 -2.41
N TYR A 417 -16.39 -18.29 -3.72
CA TYR A 417 -16.46 -17.18 -4.68
C TYR A 417 -17.68 -16.30 -4.45
N GLU A 418 -18.87 -16.88 -4.22
CA GLU A 418 -20.09 -16.11 -3.95
C GLU A 418 -19.96 -15.29 -2.65
N GLU A 419 -19.42 -15.88 -1.59
CA GLU A 419 -19.13 -15.18 -0.32
C GLU A 419 -18.17 -13.99 -0.54
N ALA A 420 -17.14 -14.16 -1.39
CA ALA A 420 -16.22 -13.08 -1.73
C ALA A 420 -16.89 -11.94 -2.51
N VAL A 421 -17.81 -12.25 -3.45
CA VAL A 421 -18.62 -11.24 -4.15
C VAL A 421 -19.46 -10.43 -3.17
N LEU A 422 -20.14 -11.12 -2.24
CA LEU A 422 -20.99 -10.46 -1.24
C LEU A 422 -20.16 -9.59 -0.28
N SER A 423 -18.99 -10.08 0.15
CA SER A 423 -18.07 -9.33 1.00
C SER A 423 -17.51 -8.08 0.30
N ALA A 424 -17.09 -8.21 -0.97
CA ALA A 424 -16.62 -7.08 -1.78
C ALA A 424 -17.72 -6.00 -1.92
N ARG A 425 -18.96 -6.42 -2.20
CA ARG A 425 -20.11 -5.51 -2.29
C ARG A 425 -20.35 -4.74 -1.00
N GLN A 426 -20.20 -5.37 0.16
CA GLN A 426 -20.34 -4.70 1.46
C GLN A 426 -19.27 -3.62 1.68
N ARG A 427 -18.09 -3.77 1.07
CA ARG A 427 -17.01 -2.77 1.09
C ARG A 427 -17.17 -1.68 0.03
N GLY A 428 -18.22 -1.73 -0.79
CA GLY A 428 -18.46 -0.79 -1.89
C GLY A 428 -17.71 -1.13 -3.18
N VAL A 429 -17.14 -2.33 -3.29
CA VAL A 429 -16.44 -2.80 -4.51
C VAL A 429 -17.43 -3.54 -5.40
N VAL A 430 -17.56 -3.12 -6.65
CA VAL A 430 -18.37 -3.81 -7.65
C VAL A 430 -17.50 -4.83 -8.34
N VAL A 431 -17.78 -6.12 -8.12
CA VAL A 431 -17.07 -7.19 -8.81
C VAL A 431 -17.60 -7.30 -10.24
N LYS A 432 -16.70 -7.18 -11.23
CA LYS A 432 -17.01 -7.18 -12.66
C LYS A 432 -16.57 -8.45 -13.36
N GLY A 433 -15.68 -9.24 -12.77
CA GLY A 433 -15.21 -10.47 -13.39
C GLY A 433 -14.70 -11.52 -12.41
N LEU A 434 -14.61 -12.74 -12.90
CA LEU A 434 -13.90 -13.87 -12.32
C LEU A 434 -12.85 -14.31 -13.34
N ILE A 435 -11.59 -14.47 -12.90
CA ILE A 435 -10.55 -15.03 -13.74
C ILE A 435 -10.08 -16.38 -13.19
N LEU A 436 -10.04 -17.38 -14.07
CA LEU A 436 -9.47 -18.70 -13.82
C LEU A 436 -8.16 -18.86 -14.59
N CYS A 437 -7.32 -19.79 -14.14
CA CYS A 437 -6.23 -20.36 -14.93
C CYS A 437 -6.52 -21.85 -15.09
N ASN A 438 -6.74 -22.33 -16.30
CA ASN A 438 -7.14 -23.71 -16.58
C ASN A 438 -6.40 -24.26 -17.81
N PRO A 439 -5.49 -25.24 -17.69
CA PRO A 439 -5.00 -25.88 -16.47
C PRO A 439 -4.36 -24.92 -15.46
N HIS A 440 -4.47 -25.25 -14.18
CA HIS A 440 -4.24 -24.33 -13.08
C HIS A 440 -2.76 -24.17 -12.70
N ASN A 441 -2.30 -22.92 -12.58
CA ASN A 441 -0.99 -22.56 -12.05
C ASN A 441 -1.16 -21.95 -10.64
N PRO A 442 -0.61 -22.56 -9.58
CA PRO A 442 0.54 -23.49 -9.59
C PRO A 442 0.21 -24.97 -9.40
N LEU A 443 -1.07 -25.36 -9.36
CA LEU A 443 -1.50 -26.69 -8.92
C LEU A 443 -1.25 -27.81 -9.95
N GLY A 444 -1.12 -27.49 -11.23
CA GLY A 444 -0.90 -28.47 -12.30
C GLY A 444 -2.11 -29.38 -12.57
N ARG A 445 -3.32 -28.91 -12.25
CA ARG A 445 -4.58 -29.66 -12.39
C ARG A 445 -5.59 -28.86 -13.22
N CYS A 446 -6.50 -29.56 -13.89
CA CYS A 446 -7.60 -28.94 -14.63
C CYS A 446 -8.83 -28.75 -13.72
N TYR A 447 -9.64 -27.74 -14.02
CA TYR A 447 -10.96 -27.64 -13.43
C TYR A 447 -11.88 -28.72 -14.01
N PRO A 448 -12.68 -29.41 -13.18
CA PRO A 448 -13.78 -30.23 -13.68
C PRO A 448 -14.80 -29.38 -14.46
N GLU A 449 -15.42 -29.96 -15.48
CA GLU A 449 -16.38 -29.26 -16.33
C GLU A 449 -17.59 -28.76 -15.52
N GLU A 450 -18.04 -29.54 -14.54
CA GLU A 450 -19.10 -29.14 -13.63
C GLU A 450 -18.75 -27.87 -12.83
N THR A 451 -17.51 -27.77 -12.33
CA THR A 451 -17.05 -26.56 -11.63
C THR A 451 -17.03 -25.37 -12.57
N ILE A 452 -16.57 -25.53 -13.82
CA ILE A 452 -16.58 -24.46 -14.83
C ILE A 452 -18.01 -23.96 -15.07
N LYS A 453 -18.98 -24.87 -15.23
CA LYS A 453 -20.39 -24.53 -15.44
C LYS A 453 -20.98 -23.78 -14.24
N GLU A 454 -20.76 -24.26 -13.02
CA GLU A 454 -21.27 -23.60 -11.81
C GLU A 454 -20.66 -22.20 -11.60
N LEU A 455 -19.39 -22.01 -11.97
CA LEU A 455 -18.74 -20.69 -11.95
C LEU A 455 -19.28 -19.76 -13.06
N MET A 456 -19.61 -20.29 -14.24
CA MET A 456 -20.32 -19.53 -15.28
C MET A 456 -21.71 -19.10 -14.81
N GLU A 457 -22.47 -19.98 -14.14
CA GLU A 457 -23.76 -19.63 -13.53
C GLU A 457 -23.62 -18.56 -12.46
N LEU A 458 -22.58 -18.64 -11.62
CA LEU A 458 -22.28 -17.59 -10.64
C LEU A 458 -22.03 -16.24 -11.34
N CYS A 459 -21.23 -16.23 -12.41
CA CYS A 459 -20.99 -15.03 -13.22
C CYS A 459 -22.29 -14.48 -13.83
N GLN A 460 -23.17 -15.36 -14.33
CA GLN A 460 -24.51 -15.00 -14.81
C GLN A 460 -25.35 -14.34 -13.70
N ARG A 461 -25.42 -14.94 -12.50
CA ARG A 461 -26.21 -14.43 -11.36
C ARG A 461 -25.78 -13.02 -10.95
N HIS A 462 -24.48 -12.75 -10.95
CA HIS A 462 -23.92 -11.47 -10.51
C HIS A 462 -23.58 -10.50 -11.64
N ARG A 463 -23.86 -10.85 -12.90
CA ARG A 463 -23.54 -10.04 -14.10
C ARG A 463 -22.04 -9.73 -14.21
N MET A 464 -21.22 -10.74 -13.97
CA MET A 464 -19.76 -10.69 -14.04
C MET A 464 -19.27 -11.37 -15.32
N HIS A 465 -18.11 -10.93 -15.82
CA HIS A 465 -17.39 -11.59 -16.90
C HIS A 465 -16.69 -12.85 -16.39
N PHE A 466 -16.79 -13.94 -17.15
CA PHE A 466 -16.03 -15.18 -16.95
C PHE A 466 -14.81 -15.17 -17.87
N ILE A 467 -13.62 -15.13 -17.29
CA ILE A 467 -12.34 -15.07 -18.02
C ILE A 467 -11.55 -16.35 -17.72
N SER A 468 -11.28 -17.16 -18.75
CA SER A 468 -10.48 -18.39 -18.64
C SER A 468 -9.08 -18.15 -19.24
N ASP A 469 -8.05 -18.07 -18.42
CA ASP A 469 -6.65 -18.14 -18.89
C ASP A 469 -6.28 -19.59 -19.16
N GLU A 470 -6.27 -19.95 -20.44
CA GLU A 470 -6.01 -21.30 -20.93
C GLU A 470 -4.61 -21.44 -21.53
N ILE A 471 -3.64 -20.64 -21.08
CA ILE A 471 -2.26 -20.66 -21.59
C ILE A 471 -1.55 -22.04 -21.54
N TYR A 472 -2.07 -22.98 -20.75
CA TYR A 472 -1.57 -24.36 -20.63
C TYR A 472 -2.49 -25.40 -21.30
N ALA A 473 -3.43 -24.99 -22.15
CA ALA A 473 -4.45 -25.89 -22.73
C ALA A 473 -3.84 -27.13 -23.40
N LEU A 474 -2.72 -26.96 -24.11
CA LEU A 474 -2.07 -28.06 -24.82
C LEU A 474 -1.00 -28.75 -23.98
N SER A 475 -0.67 -28.20 -22.81
CA SER A 475 0.31 -28.72 -21.85
C SER A 475 -0.21 -29.90 -21.00
N THR A 476 -1.26 -30.58 -21.47
CA THR A 476 -1.86 -31.75 -20.81
C THR A 476 -1.39 -33.06 -21.47
N TRP A 477 -1.33 -34.13 -20.69
CA TRP A 477 -0.78 -35.43 -21.13
C TRP A 477 -1.43 -36.57 -20.36
N GLU A 478 -1.41 -37.75 -20.97
CA GLU A 478 -1.88 -38.99 -20.36
C GLU A 478 -0.75 -39.68 -19.59
N ASN A 479 -0.96 -39.92 -18.30
CA ASN A 479 -0.06 -40.76 -17.51
C ASN A 479 -0.35 -42.24 -17.79
N LYS A 480 0.60 -42.92 -18.45
CA LYS A 480 0.49 -44.33 -18.84
C LYS A 480 1.16 -45.30 -17.86
N GLU A 481 1.93 -44.80 -16.90
CA GLU A 481 2.73 -45.60 -15.98
C GLU A 481 1.98 -45.84 -14.66
N ASP A 482 1.39 -44.79 -14.10
CA ASP A 482 0.72 -44.88 -12.80
C ASP A 482 -0.74 -45.32 -12.96
N THR A 483 -1.15 -46.30 -12.14
CA THR A 483 -2.56 -46.69 -12.00
C THR A 483 -3.21 -45.92 -10.85
N TRP A 484 -4.33 -45.25 -11.12
CA TRP A 484 -5.04 -44.43 -10.14
C TRP A 484 -6.43 -45.01 -9.84
N ASP A 485 -6.84 -44.97 -8.57
CA ASP A 485 -8.22 -45.29 -8.17
C ASP A 485 -9.23 -44.28 -8.73
N SER A 486 -8.77 -43.07 -9.06
CA SER A 486 -9.56 -42.03 -9.71
C SER A 486 -8.70 -41.33 -10.77
N PRO A 487 -9.12 -41.31 -12.05
CA PRO A 487 -8.33 -40.71 -13.12
C PRO A 487 -8.21 -39.19 -12.93
N PRO A 488 -7.12 -38.57 -13.42
CA PRO A 488 -6.98 -37.12 -13.40
C PRO A 488 -8.07 -36.45 -14.24
N VAL A 489 -8.49 -35.25 -13.80
CA VAL A 489 -9.46 -34.42 -14.52
C VAL A 489 -8.86 -33.96 -15.85
N LEU A 490 -9.54 -34.27 -16.94
CA LEU A 490 -9.13 -33.85 -18.29
C LEU A 490 -9.40 -32.35 -18.48
N PHE A 491 -8.59 -31.72 -19.32
CA PHE A 491 -8.80 -30.32 -19.68
C PHE A 491 -10.06 -30.16 -20.54
N VAL A 492 -10.90 -29.20 -20.16
CA VAL A 492 -12.05 -28.73 -20.94
C VAL A 492 -11.90 -27.22 -21.08
N SER A 493 -11.87 -26.74 -22.33
CA SER A 493 -11.88 -25.31 -22.61
C SER A 493 -13.24 -24.70 -22.26
N ALA A 494 -13.24 -23.48 -21.75
CA ALA A 494 -14.47 -22.71 -21.55
C ALA A 494 -15.24 -22.48 -22.86
N LEU A 495 -14.56 -22.49 -24.02
CA LEU A 495 -15.23 -22.41 -25.32
C LEU A 495 -15.97 -23.70 -25.70
N ALA A 496 -15.61 -24.84 -25.12
CA ALA A 496 -16.26 -26.12 -25.35
C ALA A 496 -17.53 -26.31 -24.49
N VAL A 497 -17.79 -25.42 -23.54
CA VAL A 497 -18.97 -25.45 -22.68
C VAL A 497 -20.13 -24.70 -23.35
N PRO A 498 -21.30 -25.34 -23.58
CA PRO A 498 -22.46 -24.66 -24.12
C PRO A 498 -22.97 -23.56 -23.18
N THR A 499 -23.21 -22.38 -23.73
CA THR A 499 -23.64 -21.18 -22.96
C THR A 499 -25.16 -21.04 -22.87
N ASP A 500 -25.91 -21.73 -23.74
CA ASP A 500 -27.38 -21.66 -23.79
C ASP A 500 -28.02 -22.00 -22.43
N GLY A 501 -28.71 -21.03 -21.84
CA GLY A 501 -29.34 -21.17 -20.53
C GLY A 501 -28.37 -21.16 -19.33
N LEU A 502 -27.06 -21.07 -19.57
CA LEU A 502 -26.01 -21.09 -18.55
C LEU A 502 -25.49 -19.69 -18.23
N ILE A 503 -25.00 -18.96 -19.24
CA ILE A 503 -24.43 -17.62 -19.11
C ILE A 503 -24.66 -16.83 -20.40
N ASP A 504 -24.86 -15.52 -20.28
CA ASP A 504 -24.83 -14.60 -21.41
C ASP A 504 -23.47 -14.72 -22.12
N PRO A 505 -23.44 -15.15 -23.40
CA PRO A 505 -22.20 -15.44 -24.09
C PRO A 505 -21.31 -14.20 -24.30
N GLU A 506 -21.84 -12.96 -24.19
CA GLU A 506 -21.02 -11.73 -24.22
C GLU A 506 -20.11 -11.58 -22.99
N LEU A 507 -20.38 -12.35 -21.92
CA LEU A 507 -19.61 -12.34 -20.68
C LEU A 507 -18.46 -13.36 -20.67
N VAL A 508 -18.31 -14.20 -21.70
CA VAL A 508 -17.30 -15.27 -21.74
C VAL A 508 -16.10 -14.87 -22.59
N HIS A 509 -14.91 -14.99 -22.00
CA HIS A 509 -13.64 -14.66 -22.63
C HIS A 509 -12.58 -15.74 -22.34
N VAL A 510 -11.80 -16.11 -23.34
CA VAL A 510 -10.69 -17.07 -23.21
C VAL A 510 -9.38 -16.41 -23.61
N LEU A 511 -8.33 -16.68 -22.85
CA LEU A 511 -6.98 -16.20 -23.12
C LEU A 511 -6.09 -17.39 -23.44
N TRP A 512 -5.22 -17.25 -24.43
CA TRP A 512 -4.27 -18.28 -24.82
C TRP A 512 -2.96 -17.65 -25.34
N GLY A 513 -1.87 -18.41 -25.46
CA GLY A 513 -0.64 -17.86 -26.04
C GLY A 513 0.50 -18.84 -26.23
N MET A 514 1.52 -18.41 -26.98
CA MET A 514 2.64 -19.26 -27.40
C MET A 514 3.65 -19.55 -26.29
N SER A 515 3.54 -18.87 -25.14
CA SER A 515 4.61 -18.82 -24.14
C SER A 515 4.86 -20.14 -23.40
N LYS A 516 3.84 -21.00 -23.28
CA LYS A 516 3.91 -22.24 -22.50
C LYS A 516 3.82 -23.46 -23.40
N ASP A 517 2.70 -23.56 -24.12
CA ASP A 517 2.44 -24.69 -25.03
C ASP A 517 3.51 -24.87 -26.13
N PHE A 518 4.18 -23.79 -26.54
CA PHE A 518 5.26 -23.85 -27.54
C PHE A 518 6.66 -23.50 -26.99
N GLY A 519 6.80 -23.28 -25.68
CA GLY A 519 8.07 -22.83 -25.10
C GLY A 519 8.58 -21.50 -25.65
N ALA A 520 7.69 -20.65 -26.19
CA ALA A 520 8.07 -19.47 -26.95
C ALA A 520 7.78 -18.16 -26.20
N ASN A 521 8.08 -18.14 -24.90
CA ASN A 521 7.93 -16.96 -24.03
C ASN A 521 8.63 -15.72 -24.59
N GLY A 522 9.78 -15.88 -25.26
CA GLY A 522 10.53 -14.79 -25.90
C GLY A 522 9.85 -14.14 -27.10
N LEU A 523 8.93 -14.83 -27.80
CA LEU A 523 8.24 -14.28 -28.97
C LEU A 523 7.21 -13.21 -28.62
N ARG A 524 6.72 -13.21 -27.36
CA ARG A 524 5.71 -12.28 -26.86
C ARG A 524 4.44 -12.30 -27.71
N VAL A 525 3.80 -13.47 -27.85
CA VAL A 525 2.52 -13.62 -28.58
C VAL A 525 1.47 -14.26 -27.68
N GLY A 526 0.34 -13.57 -27.51
CA GLY A 526 -0.84 -14.00 -26.79
C GLY A 526 -2.11 -13.59 -27.53
N TYR A 527 -3.24 -14.12 -27.08
CA TYR A 527 -4.53 -13.97 -27.74
C TYR A 527 -5.62 -13.76 -26.70
N LEU A 528 -6.45 -12.74 -26.91
CA LEU A 528 -7.74 -12.58 -26.25
C LEU A 528 -8.82 -13.03 -27.23
N ILE A 529 -9.62 -14.00 -26.80
CA ILE A 529 -10.68 -14.62 -27.59
C ILE A 529 -12.02 -14.28 -26.94
N SER A 530 -12.89 -13.61 -27.69
CA SER A 530 -14.27 -13.37 -27.29
C SER A 530 -15.18 -13.50 -28.50
N GLN A 531 -16.10 -14.47 -28.46
CA GLN A 531 -16.90 -14.79 -29.65
C GLN A 531 -18.09 -13.85 -29.84
N HIS A 532 -18.64 -13.32 -28.74
CA HIS A 532 -19.90 -12.57 -28.79
C HIS A 532 -19.76 -11.09 -28.42
N ASN A 533 -18.63 -10.65 -27.88
CA ASN A 533 -18.47 -9.27 -27.41
C ASN A 533 -17.74 -8.37 -28.42
N ARG A 534 -18.44 -7.94 -29.48
CA ARG A 534 -17.87 -7.05 -30.50
C ARG A 534 -17.48 -5.66 -29.95
N ASN A 535 -18.16 -5.20 -28.92
CA ASN A 535 -17.85 -3.93 -28.26
C ASN A 535 -16.49 -3.98 -27.56
N LEU A 536 -16.17 -5.11 -26.89
CA LEU A 536 -14.85 -5.36 -26.33
C LEU A 536 -13.77 -5.28 -27.41
N HIS A 537 -13.94 -5.98 -28.53
CA HIS A 537 -12.98 -5.93 -29.65
C HIS A 537 -12.76 -4.51 -30.17
N THR A 538 -13.85 -3.75 -30.32
CA THR A 538 -13.79 -2.37 -30.80
C THR A 538 -13.08 -1.46 -29.80
N ALA A 539 -13.39 -1.58 -28.50
CA ALA A 539 -12.75 -0.80 -27.45
C ALA A 539 -11.25 -1.08 -27.35
N LEU A 540 -10.82 -2.34 -27.50
CA LEU A 540 -9.41 -2.70 -27.40
C LEU A 540 -8.55 -2.09 -28.51
N GLN A 541 -9.13 -1.70 -29.66
CA GLN A 541 -8.38 -1.01 -30.71
C GLN A 541 -7.72 0.29 -30.22
N SER A 542 -8.32 1.00 -29.26
CA SER A 542 -7.75 2.26 -28.77
C SER A 542 -6.52 2.07 -27.89
N VAL A 543 -6.40 0.93 -27.20
CA VAL A 543 -5.28 0.62 -26.29
C VAL A 543 -4.28 -0.36 -26.88
N ALA A 544 -4.63 -1.03 -27.97
CA ALA A 544 -3.77 -2.00 -28.64
C ALA A 544 -2.41 -1.41 -29.05
N LEU A 545 -2.27 -0.10 -29.25
CA LEU A 545 -0.97 0.56 -29.52
C LEU A 545 0.14 0.16 -28.53
N TYR A 546 -0.21 -0.11 -27.27
CA TYR A 546 0.74 -0.47 -26.22
C TYR A 546 1.03 -1.97 -26.14
N SER A 547 0.33 -2.79 -26.94
CA SER A 547 0.38 -4.24 -26.91
C SER A 547 0.57 -4.91 -28.28
N TYR A 548 1.01 -4.15 -29.30
CA TYR A 548 1.35 -4.72 -30.62
C TYR A 548 2.34 -5.87 -30.45
N VAL A 549 2.06 -6.95 -31.17
CA VAL A 549 3.05 -7.97 -31.45
C VAL A 549 3.95 -7.47 -32.58
N SER A 550 5.25 -7.70 -32.46
CA SER A 550 6.18 -7.47 -33.57
C SER A 550 5.73 -8.27 -34.79
N SER A 551 5.65 -7.65 -35.97
CA SER A 551 5.28 -8.33 -37.21
C SER A 551 6.14 -9.56 -37.52
N ILE A 552 7.37 -9.63 -37.00
CA ILE A 552 8.23 -10.82 -37.11
C ILE A 552 7.71 -11.96 -36.21
N SER A 553 7.40 -11.66 -34.94
CA SER A 553 6.80 -12.63 -34.01
C SER A 553 5.42 -13.10 -34.49
N ASP A 554 4.63 -12.18 -35.03
CA ASP A 554 3.31 -12.48 -35.61
C ASP A 554 3.46 -13.48 -36.77
N HIS A 555 4.36 -13.18 -37.72
CA HIS A 555 4.62 -14.03 -38.87
C HIS A 555 5.13 -15.41 -38.46
N LEU A 556 6.10 -15.47 -37.53
CA LEU A 556 6.64 -16.73 -37.05
C LEU A 556 5.58 -17.55 -36.30
N ALA A 557 4.74 -16.92 -35.48
CA ALA A 557 3.64 -17.60 -34.81
C ALA A 557 2.66 -18.18 -35.84
N ALA A 558 2.36 -17.46 -36.93
CA ALA A 558 1.51 -17.97 -37.99
C ALA A 558 2.15 -19.17 -38.70
N GLU A 559 3.45 -19.11 -39.03
CA GLU A 559 4.18 -20.23 -39.62
C GLU A 559 4.17 -21.48 -38.73
N ILE A 560 4.35 -21.30 -37.42
CA ILE A 560 4.29 -22.39 -36.44
C ILE A 560 2.90 -23.04 -36.46
N LEU A 561 1.84 -22.24 -36.33
CA LEU A 561 0.48 -22.73 -36.21
C LEU A 561 -0.06 -23.37 -37.50
N GLU A 562 0.42 -22.92 -38.65
CA GLU A 562 0.07 -23.51 -39.96
C GLU A 562 0.83 -24.82 -40.25
N ASN A 563 1.90 -25.12 -39.51
CA ASN A 563 2.73 -26.31 -39.72
C ASN A 563 2.27 -27.48 -38.83
N VAL A 564 1.15 -28.11 -39.21
CA VAL A 564 0.55 -29.23 -38.47
C VAL A 564 1.55 -30.35 -38.18
N ASP A 565 2.37 -30.74 -39.16
CA ASP A 565 3.40 -31.80 -39.02
C ASP A 565 4.46 -31.50 -37.95
N TRP A 566 4.72 -30.22 -37.65
CA TRP A 566 5.64 -29.83 -36.59
C TRP A 566 4.93 -29.76 -35.25
N VAL A 567 3.72 -29.20 -35.20
CA VAL A 567 2.96 -29.03 -33.96
C VAL A 567 2.49 -30.37 -33.37
N ASP A 568 2.18 -31.35 -34.21
CA ASP A 568 1.72 -32.68 -33.78
C ASP A 568 2.85 -33.66 -33.43
N ARG A 569 4.10 -33.20 -33.38
CA ARG A 569 5.21 -34.10 -33.03
C ARG A 569 5.11 -34.55 -31.57
N PRO A 570 5.38 -35.84 -31.29
CA PRO A 570 5.49 -36.31 -29.91
C PRO A 570 6.51 -35.48 -29.12
N GLY A 571 6.12 -35.00 -27.94
CA GLY A 571 6.97 -34.15 -27.09
C GLY A 571 6.88 -32.64 -27.36
N ALA A 572 6.05 -32.20 -28.31
CA ALA A 572 5.82 -30.77 -28.61
C ALA A 572 4.94 -30.06 -27.56
N TYR A 573 4.47 -30.77 -26.54
CA TYR A 573 3.65 -30.24 -25.47
C TYR A 573 4.29 -30.61 -24.13
N ALA A 574 4.45 -29.64 -23.24
CA ALA A 574 5.20 -29.84 -22.01
C ALA A 574 4.32 -29.67 -20.79
N ALA A 575 4.61 -30.44 -19.75
CA ALA A 575 3.95 -30.36 -18.46
C ALA A 575 4.83 -29.61 -17.48
N PHE A 576 4.29 -28.57 -16.83
CA PHE A 576 5.18 -27.51 -16.35
C PHE A 576 5.55 -27.52 -14.89
N PHE A 577 4.88 -28.27 -14.02
CA PHE A 577 5.29 -28.27 -12.62
C PHE A 577 4.52 -29.26 -11.77
N LEU A 578 5.12 -29.59 -10.64
CA LEU A 578 4.50 -30.27 -9.51
C LEU A 578 4.30 -29.30 -8.37
N TRP A 579 3.18 -29.45 -7.68
CA TRP A 579 2.89 -28.77 -6.42
C TRP A 579 3.23 -29.72 -5.26
N VAL A 580 4.35 -29.46 -4.59
CA VAL A 580 4.97 -30.40 -3.64
C VAL A 580 4.94 -29.87 -2.21
N ASP A 581 4.68 -30.76 -1.25
CA ASP A 581 4.76 -30.46 0.19
C ASP A 581 6.15 -30.79 0.74
N LEU A 582 7.06 -29.83 0.64
CA LEU A 582 8.38 -29.93 1.27
C LEU A 582 8.32 -29.66 2.77
N GLY A 583 7.26 -29.02 3.27
CA GLY A 583 7.13 -28.68 4.68
C GLY A 583 6.94 -29.91 5.55
N THR A 584 6.09 -30.84 5.13
CA THR A 584 5.93 -32.13 5.81
C THR A 584 7.24 -32.91 5.83
N ALA A 585 7.88 -33.07 4.67
CA ALA A 585 9.16 -33.75 4.55
C ALA A 585 10.27 -33.11 5.42
N TYR A 586 10.28 -31.77 5.51
CA TYR A 586 11.24 -31.04 6.33
C TYR A 586 10.97 -31.23 7.83
N ARG A 587 9.72 -31.14 8.29
CA ARG A 587 9.36 -31.33 9.71
C ARG A 587 9.69 -32.73 10.21
N GLU A 588 9.48 -33.76 9.38
CA GLU A 588 9.83 -35.14 9.72
C GLU A 588 11.33 -35.32 9.99
N ARG A 589 12.17 -34.57 9.25
CA ARG A 589 13.63 -34.62 9.36
C ARG A 589 14.19 -33.64 10.40
N HIS A 590 13.45 -32.57 10.69
CA HIS A 590 13.82 -31.51 11.62
C HIS A 590 12.77 -31.35 12.74
N PRO A 591 12.67 -32.27 13.71
CA PRO A 591 11.68 -32.19 14.79
C PRO A 591 11.76 -30.89 15.59
N GLU A 592 12.95 -30.29 15.71
CA GLU A 592 13.20 -28.99 16.34
C GLU A 592 12.51 -27.82 15.60
N ALA A 593 12.31 -27.96 14.29
CA ALA A 593 11.69 -26.94 13.45
C ALA A 593 10.16 -26.99 13.44
N SER A 594 9.54 -27.93 14.17
CA SER A 594 8.09 -28.09 14.30
C SER A 594 7.36 -26.83 14.82
N THR A 595 8.09 -25.92 15.50
CA THR A 595 7.57 -24.67 16.06
C THR A 595 7.92 -23.42 15.23
N SER A 596 8.60 -23.57 14.09
CA SER A 596 9.00 -22.43 13.26
C SER A 596 7.77 -21.74 12.65
N ARG A 597 7.59 -20.46 12.94
CA ARG A 597 6.52 -19.62 12.36
C ARG A 597 6.71 -19.28 10.88
N ASP A 598 7.85 -19.65 10.28
CA ASP A 598 8.13 -19.33 8.88
C ASP A 598 8.87 -20.47 8.15
N LEU A 599 8.17 -21.59 8.03
CA LEU A 599 8.72 -22.81 7.43
C LEU A 599 9.12 -22.60 5.96
N ASN A 600 8.29 -21.92 5.17
CA ASN A 600 8.58 -21.71 3.75
C ASN A 600 9.84 -20.87 3.53
N THR A 601 10.05 -19.79 4.30
CA THR A 601 11.28 -18.97 4.20
C THR A 601 12.49 -19.78 4.65
N THR A 602 12.34 -20.59 5.70
CA THR A 602 13.42 -21.47 6.18
C THR A 602 13.86 -22.45 5.08
N ILE A 603 12.91 -23.12 4.45
CA ILE A 603 13.17 -24.07 3.36
C ILE A 603 13.74 -23.33 2.14
N SER A 604 13.16 -22.18 1.76
CA SER A 604 13.64 -21.35 0.63
C SER A 604 15.10 -20.93 0.80
N ARG A 605 15.49 -20.52 2.02
CA ARG A 605 16.88 -20.15 2.34
C ARG A 605 17.82 -21.35 2.19
N ARG A 606 17.46 -22.51 2.75
CA ARG A 606 18.27 -23.73 2.64
C ARG A 606 18.45 -24.21 1.19
N LEU A 607 17.38 -24.12 0.39
CA LEU A 607 17.45 -24.43 -1.04
C LEU A 607 18.44 -23.51 -1.77
N LEU A 608 18.40 -22.20 -1.49
CA LEU A 608 19.34 -21.25 -2.07
C LEU A 608 20.78 -21.45 -1.58
N GLU A 609 20.99 -21.85 -0.32
CA GLU A 609 22.30 -22.24 0.23
C GLU A 609 22.88 -23.44 -0.54
N GLU A 610 22.03 -24.40 -0.90
CA GLU A 610 22.37 -25.54 -1.75
C GLU A 610 22.27 -25.22 -3.26
N LYS A 611 22.16 -23.93 -3.62
CA LYS A 611 22.18 -23.45 -5.02
C LYS A 611 21.09 -24.10 -5.88
N VAL A 612 19.87 -24.19 -5.35
CA VAL A 612 18.67 -24.53 -6.12
C VAL A 612 17.54 -23.54 -5.79
N PHE A 613 16.83 -23.09 -6.83
CA PHE A 613 15.68 -22.20 -6.68
C PHE A 613 14.41 -22.90 -7.16
N ILE A 614 13.41 -22.97 -6.27
CA ILE A 614 12.04 -23.38 -6.57
C ILE A 614 11.08 -22.35 -5.97
N ALA A 615 9.88 -22.25 -6.53
CA ALA A 615 8.98 -21.17 -6.18
C ALA A 615 8.17 -21.49 -4.92
N ASN A 616 8.31 -20.65 -3.90
CA ASN A 616 7.64 -20.75 -2.61
C ASN A 616 6.11 -20.59 -2.72
N GLY A 617 5.33 -21.48 -2.12
CA GLY A 617 3.87 -21.42 -2.15
C GLY A 617 3.25 -20.10 -1.68
N LYS A 618 3.90 -19.40 -0.74
CA LYS A 618 3.47 -18.07 -0.26
C LYS A 618 3.40 -17.03 -1.40
N ILE A 619 4.28 -17.12 -2.41
CA ILE A 619 4.27 -16.17 -3.53
C ILE A 619 3.07 -16.36 -4.47
N TYR A 620 2.40 -17.51 -4.37
CA TYR A 620 1.17 -17.83 -5.10
C TYR A 620 -0.08 -17.65 -4.23
N GLY A 621 0.04 -17.08 -3.02
CA GLY A 621 -1.08 -16.94 -2.10
C GLY A 621 -1.56 -18.27 -1.50
N SER A 622 -0.71 -19.29 -1.44
CA SER A 622 -1.04 -20.57 -0.79
C SER A 622 -1.46 -20.36 0.67
N GLU A 623 -2.54 -21.02 1.07
CA GLU A 623 -3.08 -20.98 2.44
C GLU A 623 -2.39 -22.00 3.36
N GLN A 624 -1.78 -23.03 2.77
CA GLN A 624 -1.01 -24.05 3.46
C GLN A 624 0.50 -23.74 3.39
N GLU A 625 1.15 -23.79 4.55
CA GLU A 625 2.62 -23.73 4.66
C GLU A 625 3.28 -25.04 4.24
N GLY A 626 4.50 -24.95 3.72
CA GLY A 626 5.30 -26.09 3.27
C GLY A 626 5.23 -26.38 1.78
N LEU A 627 4.30 -25.74 1.07
CA LEU A 627 4.07 -26.00 -0.35
C LEU A 627 5.02 -25.21 -1.26
N PHE A 628 5.51 -25.86 -2.31
CA PHE A 628 6.38 -25.30 -3.34
C PHE A 628 5.98 -25.77 -4.73
N ARG A 629 6.30 -24.97 -5.75
CA ARG A 629 6.17 -25.37 -7.15
C ARG A 629 7.54 -25.73 -7.71
N VAL A 630 7.64 -26.93 -8.28
CA VAL A 630 8.85 -27.46 -8.93
C VAL A 630 8.57 -27.65 -10.41
N VAL A 631 9.32 -26.97 -11.26
CA VAL A 631 9.24 -27.10 -12.72
C VAL A 631 10.12 -28.26 -13.16
N PHE A 632 9.57 -29.17 -13.96
CA PHE A 632 10.26 -30.39 -14.38
C PHE A 632 10.52 -30.47 -15.89
N SER A 633 10.14 -29.46 -16.67
CA SER A 633 10.36 -29.36 -18.11
C SER A 633 11.78 -28.91 -18.46
N HIS A 634 12.76 -29.65 -17.93
CA HIS A 634 14.19 -29.45 -18.14
C HIS A 634 14.88 -30.75 -18.58
N PRO A 635 16.07 -30.67 -19.21
CA PRO A 635 16.88 -31.85 -19.49
C PRO A 635 17.14 -32.68 -18.23
N VAL A 636 17.20 -34.00 -18.39
CA VAL A 636 17.33 -34.95 -17.26
C VAL A 636 18.49 -34.61 -16.33
N GLU A 637 19.66 -34.29 -16.87
CA GLU A 637 20.85 -33.90 -16.07
C GLU A 637 20.62 -32.66 -15.20
N TYR A 638 19.82 -31.70 -15.68
CA TYR A 638 19.48 -30.47 -14.96
C TYR A 638 18.53 -30.78 -13.79
N LEU A 639 17.56 -31.68 -14.04
CA LEU A 639 16.64 -32.17 -13.01
C LEU A 639 17.35 -33.00 -11.95
N GLU A 640 18.22 -33.92 -12.35
CA GLU A 640 18.99 -34.77 -11.43
C GLU A 640 19.83 -33.93 -10.46
N GLU A 641 20.56 -32.94 -10.97
CA GLU A 641 21.35 -32.05 -10.11
C GLU A 641 20.45 -31.17 -9.21
N GLY A 642 19.33 -30.67 -9.74
CA GLY A 642 18.35 -29.91 -8.96
C GLY A 642 17.74 -30.73 -7.82
N LEU A 643 17.27 -31.95 -8.11
CA LEU A 643 16.68 -32.87 -7.13
C LEU A 643 17.70 -33.29 -6.06
N LYS A 644 18.94 -33.58 -6.47
CA LYS A 644 20.04 -33.89 -5.53
C LYS A 644 20.30 -32.73 -4.56
N ARG A 645 20.34 -31.49 -5.05
CA ARG A 645 20.49 -30.28 -4.20
C ARG A 645 19.28 -30.05 -3.31
N MET A 646 18.08 -30.28 -3.82
CA MET A 646 16.84 -30.19 -3.03
C MET A 646 16.83 -31.21 -1.89
N MET A 647 17.20 -32.46 -2.15
CA MET A 647 17.31 -33.49 -1.11
C MET A 647 18.30 -33.07 -0.02
N LYS A 648 19.50 -32.63 -0.42
CA LYS A 648 20.51 -32.14 0.52
C LYS A 648 20.03 -30.94 1.36
N ALA A 649 19.25 -30.03 0.78
CA ALA A 649 18.69 -28.89 1.51
C ALA A 649 17.68 -29.30 2.60
N ILE A 650 16.97 -30.41 2.39
CA ILE A 650 15.93 -30.95 3.27
C ILE A 650 16.52 -31.92 4.31
N GLU A 651 17.72 -32.44 4.09
CA GLU A 651 18.42 -33.34 5.02
C GLU A 651 18.96 -32.63 6.28
N VAL A 652 19.11 -33.40 7.34
CA VAL A 652 19.80 -32.97 8.57
C VAL A 652 21.28 -32.88 8.26
N GLN A 653 21.86 -31.67 8.32
CA GLN A 653 23.32 -31.55 8.34
C GLN A 653 23.83 -32.32 9.55
N ALA A 654 24.53 -33.43 9.30
CA ALA A 654 25.31 -34.10 10.33
C ALA A 654 26.24 -33.03 10.91
N CYS A 655 26.04 -32.70 12.19
CA CYS A 655 26.95 -31.86 12.93
C CYS A 655 28.29 -32.59 12.93
N VAL A 656 29.22 -32.17 12.07
CA VAL A 656 30.62 -32.61 12.13
C VAL A 656 31.15 -31.99 13.42
N GLN A 657 31.21 -32.81 14.47
CA GLN A 657 31.87 -32.48 15.73
C GLN A 657 33.38 -32.31 15.52
#